data_AF-A0AA44ZS27-F1
#
_entry.id   AF-A0AA44ZS27-F1
#
_cell.length_a   1.000
_cell.length_b   1.000
_cell.length_c   1.000
_cell.angle_alpha   90.00
_cell.angle_beta   90.00
_cell.angle_gamma   90.00
#
_symmetry.space_group_name_H-M   'P 1'
#
loop_
_entity.id
_entity.type
_entity.pdbx_description
1 polymer ?
#
loop_
_entity_poly.entity_id
_entity_poly.type
_entity_poly.pdbx_seq_one_letter_code
_entity_poly.pdbx_strand_id
1 'polypeptide(L)'
;MSTAAGTTREGAGGDRPADPGRPVPTPGITLPVVALPTLALFLGSLAAWVGATALVLTGTDPWRYLVTVPVHALVTFAMFTVLHETVHLAGGRLRWVNEVLGRLSMLFVVAWAAFPMLRYLHIEHHRNTNEDTSRDPDAWTESGPAWSWPLRWMTIDLWYVRFYLPRIPSRPRAELVEQAVVFLVVVSAFVATAMTGHGWELLVIYLIPQRLGIALLAWWFDWLPHHDLGETARSDRFAATRMRVGWERLVTPLMLGQNYHLVHHIHPTVPFYRYQDVWRRAMSDWLDRPVPITTVLGSDLSPAEYRAWRRLTSHTDRDADLPTRPHPLRVTAVDRLTPDAVAVTLEVPGELRDVFAHRPGRHVTVGARIDGELVRRSYSICSTDGSALRIAVRRVDGGRFSTWAGSALAVGDTLEVTPPSGQFVLPAGPRGDRTVAAVAAGSGITPVIAILTAALDEDPDRRAVLLYANRDTEHTMFADELDALVRRSGGRLTVVHHHSRSGAAGSADGSAPDGTTRTVVPGRLGADRFAEHLTTLPVDDADWFLCGPPPMLDELVGVLDAHGVTPDRVHREFFVAPSGDDGDAVPTRPAVVTVRRGGRETVTRSRGTASLLETALEAGVEAPYLCAGGICGTCRAQVVTGAVHMQQNYALTDDEVACGAILTCQSRPTTDEVTIDYDR
;
A
#
# COMPACT_ATOMS: atom_id res chain seq x y z
N MET A 1 -17.07 50.71 23.61
CA MET A 1 -17.46 49.68 24.60
C MET A 1 -18.16 48.58 23.82
N SER A 2 -17.64 47.39 23.54
CA SER A 2 -16.55 46.59 24.09
C SER A 2 -15.73 46.01 22.91
N THR A 3 -14.41 46.14 22.97
CA THR A 3 -13.43 45.62 22.01
C THR A 3 -13.06 44.19 22.39
N ALA A 4 -13.40 43.21 21.56
CA ALA A 4 -12.89 41.85 21.69
C ALA A 4 -11.56 41.75 20.93
N ALA A 5 -10.52 41.40 21.67
CA ALA A 5 -9.13 41.36 21.25
C ALA A 5 -8.89 40.31 20.16
N GLY A 6 -8.16 40.70 19.11
CA GLY A 6 -7.50 39.78 18.20
C GLY A 6 -6.34 39.10 18.93
N THR A 7 -6.42 37.79 19.09
CA THR A 7 -5.28 36.96 19.46
C THR A 7 -4.50 36.62 18.19
N THR A 8 -3.41 37.33 17.97
CA THR A 8 -2.34 36.93 17.05
C THR A 8 -1.79 35.58 17.51
N ARG A 9 -1.91 34.55 16.66
CA ARG A 9 -1.27 33.24 16.81
C ARG A 9 0.23 33.42 16.60
N GLU A 10 1.02 33.50 17.67
CA GLU A 10 2.47 33.26 17.59
C GLU A 10 2.70 31.77 17.34
N GLY A 11 3.18 31.44 16.15
CA GLY A 11 3.55 30.09 15.77
C GLY A 11 4.83 29.65 16.48
N ALA A 12 4.71 28.67 17.38
CA ALA A 12 5.81 27.82 17.75
C ALA A 12 5.97 26.72 16.69
N GLY A 13 6.40 27.12 15.49
CA GLY A 13 6.80 26.22 14.41
C GLY A 13 8.32 26.20 14.31
N GLY A 14 8.94 25.05 14.58
CA GLY A 14 10.34 24.84 14.21
C GLY A 14 10.43 24.77 12.69
N ASP A 15 10.82 25.88 12.06
CA ASP A 15 11.04 25.99 10.62
C ASP A 15 12.19 25.07 10.17
N ARG A 16 11.84 23.94 9.56
CA ARG A 16 12.57 23.45 8.40
C ARG A 16 11.76 23.87 7.17
N PRO A 17 12.30 24.71 6.27
CA PRO A 17 11.62 24.96 5.00
C PRO A 17 11.44 23.63 4.27
N ALA A 18 10.22 23.37 3.79
CA ALA A 18 9.95 22.24 2.91
C ALA A 18 10.89 22.34 1.70
N ASP A 19 11.56 21.25 1.34
CA ASP A 19 12.41 21.18 0.14
C ASP A 19 11.50 21.03 -1.09
N PRO A 20 11.29 22.08 -1.91
CA PRO A 20 10.45 22.01 -3.10
C PRO A 20 11.03 21.06 -4.17
N GLY A 21 12.24 20.54 -3.97
CA GLY A 21 12.90 19.56 -4.81
C GLY A 21 12.66 18.09 -4.45
N ARG A 22 11.96 17.75 -3.34
CA ARG A 22 11.71 16.33 -3.00
C ARG A 22 10.69 15.75 -4.00
N PRO A 23 11.09 14.77 -4.84
CA PRO A 23 10.23 14.23 -5.88
C PRO A 23 8.93 13.69 -5.28
N VAL A 24 7.85 13.77 -6.04
CA VAL A 24 6.58 13.14 -5.66
C VAL A 24 6.78 11.62 -5.77
N PRO A 25 6.56 10.85 -4.70
CA PRO A 25 6.68 9.39 -4.75
C PRO A 25 5.77 8.79 -5.82
N THR A 26 6.17 7.72 -6.50
CA THR A 26 5.26 7.06 -7.44
C THR A 26 4.10 6.41 -6.67
N PRO A 27 2.86 6.47 -7.18
CA PRO A 27 1.71 5.96 -6.43
C PRO A 27 1.69 4.43 -6.29
N GLY A 28 2.53 3.70 -7.04
CA GLY A 28 2.60 2.23 -6.99
C GLY A 28 1.29 1.53 -7.40
N ILE A 29 0.46 2.20 -8.20
CA ILE A 29 -0.81 1.67 -8.70
C ILE A 29 -0.76 1.60 -10.22
N THR A 30 -0.93 0.40 -10.76
CA THR A 30 -1.07 0.17 -12.20
C THR A 30 -2.49 0.44 -12.65
N LEU A 31 -2.65 1.25 -13.71
CA LEU A 31 -3.95 1.49 -14.31
C LEU A 31 -4.50 0.22 -14.99
N PRO A 32 -5.75 -0.19 -14.71
CA PRO A 32 -6.37 -1.31 -15.40
C PRO A 32 -6.61 -0.98 -16.88
N VAL A 33 -6.92 -1.99 -17.71
CA VAL A 33 -7.31 -1.76 -19.12
C VAL A 33 -8.55 -0.86 -19.18
N VAL A 34 -9.53 -1.16 -18.34
CA VAL A 34 -10.74 -0.37 -18.08
C VAL A 34 -10.99 -0.38 -16.57
N ALA A 35 -11.25 0.78 -15.98
CA ALA A 35 -11.62 0.90 -14.57
C ALA A 35 -13.08 0.48 -14.37
N LEU A 36 -13.29 -0.79 -13.98
CA LEU A 36 -14.63 -1.34 -13.79
C LEU A 36 -15.48 -0.55 -12.78
N PRO A 37 -14.95 -0.05 -11.64
CA PRO A 37 -15.75 0.77 -10.73
C PRO A 37 -16.24 2.08 -11.36
N THR A 38 -15.42 2.74 -12.19
CA THR A 38 -15.80 3.94 -12.94
C THR A 38 -16.91 3.63 -13.94
N LEU A 39 -16.79 2.52 -14.69
CA LEU A 39 -17.81 2.07 -15.63
C LEU A 39 -19.12 1.68 -14.92
N ALA A 40 -19.02 1.00 -13.77
CA ALA A 40 -20.17 0.63 -12.97
C ALA A 40 -20.89 1.87 -12.41
N LEU A 41 -20.13 2.88 -11.95
CA LEU A 41 -20.68 4.16 -11.52
C LEU A 41 -21.43 4.84 -12.67
N PHE A 42 -20.85 4.90 -13.87
CA PHE A 42 -21.50 5.45 -15.06
C PHE A 42 -22.82 4.73 -15.38
N LEU A 43 -22.79 3.40 -15.49
CA LEU A 43 -23.97 2.60 -15.84
C LEU A 43 -25.06 2.67 -14.76
N GLY A 44 -24.67 2.63 -13.48
CA GLY A 44 -25.58 2.76 -12.36
C GLY A 44 -26.25 4.14 -12.30
N SER A 45 -25.48 5.21 -12.49
CA SER A 45 -26.01 6.58 -12.56
C SER A 45 -26.91 6.78 -13.78
N LEU A 46 -26.58 6.18 -14.94
CA LEU A 46 -27.43 6.22 -16.12
C LEU A 46 -28.76 5.50 -15.88
N ALA A 47 -28.73 4.31 -15.28
CA ALA A 47 -29.92 3.55 -14.93
C ALA A 47 -30.80 4.30 -13.92
N ALA A 48 -30.19 4.90 -12.89
CA ALA A 48 -30.90 5.71 -11.90
C ALA A 48 -31.56 6.93 -12.55
N TRP A 49 -30.87 7.63 -13.45
CA TRP A 49 -31.43 8.76 -14.19
C TRP A 49 -32.61 8.34 -15.06
N VAL A 50 -32.46 7.27 -15.84
CA VAL A 50 -33.52 6.74 -16.71
C VAL A 50 -34.73 6.31 -15.88
N GLY A 51 -34.53 5.60 -14.77
CA GLY A 51 -35.61 5.17 -13.87
C GLY A 51 -36.35 6.36 -13.23
N ALA A 52 -35.61 7.35 -12.73
CA ALA A 52 -36.20 8.56 -12.15
C ALA A 52 -36.95 9.39 -13.21
N THR A 53 -36.39 9.51 -14.42
CA THR A 53 -37.04 10.18 -15.55
C THR A 53 -38.31 9.45 -15.96
N ALA A 54 -38.29 8.12 -16.05
CA ALA A 54 -39.49 7.33 -16.34
C ALA A 54 -40.59 7.58 -15.30
N LEU A 55 -40.25 7.64 -14.00
CA LEU A 55 -41.20 7.96 -12.94
C LEU A 55 -41.82 9.36 -13.08
N VAL A 56 -41.03 10.36 -13.50
CA VAL A 56 -41.56 11.69 -13.83
C VAL A 56 -42.51 11.64 -15.01
N LEU A 57 -42.23 10.84 -16.04
CA LEU A 57 -43.03 10.81 -17.26
C LEU A 57 -44.30 9.95 -17.12
N THR A 58 -44.29 8.90 -16.31
CA THR A 58 -45.43 7.96 -16.18
C THR A 58 -46.29 8.19 -14.94
N GLY A 59 -45.77 8.85 -13.91
CA GLY A 59 -46.54 9.13 -12.69
C GLY A 59 -47.61 10.21 -12.90
N THR A 60 -48.43 10.43 -11.88
CA THR A 60 -49.29 11.62 -11.79
C THR A 60 -49.21 12.31 -10.43
N ASP A 61 -48.72 11.61 -9.41
CA ASP A 61 -48.64 12.14 -8.05
C ASP A 61 -47.56 13.22 -7.89
N PRO A 62 -47.85 14.33 -7.18
CA PRO A 62 -46.87 15.39 -6.94
C PRO A 62 -45.64 14.97 -6.13
N TRP A 63 -45.75 13.96 -5.26
CA TRP A 63 -44.65 13.53 -4.39
C TRP A 63 -43.45 12.98 -5.16
N ARG A 64 -43.65 12.51 -6.40
CA ARG A 64 -42.56 11.96 -7.23
C ARG A 64 -41.40 12.94 -7.40
N TYR A 65 -41.70 14.25 -7.49
CA TYR A 65 -40.66 15.27 -7.66
C TYR A 65 -39.77 15.40 -6.42
N LEU A 66 -40.29 15.09 -5.23
CA LEU A 66 -39.51 15.06 -3.99
C LEU A 66 -38.49 13.91 -3.99
N VAL A 67 -38.68 12.90 -4.85
CA VAL A 67 -37.75 11.77 -5.01
C VAL A 67 -36.86 11.96 -6.22
N THR A 68 -37.43 12.31 -7.38
CA THR A 68 -36.70 12.34 -8.64
C THR A 68 -35.73 13.52 -8.72
N VAL A 69 -36.09 14.70 -8.19
CA VAL A 69 -35.18 15.86 -8.20
C VAL A 69 -33.88 15.58 -7.42
N PRO A 70 -33.92 15.08 -6.17
CA PRO A 70 -32.70 14.66 -5.47
C PRO A 70 -31.93 13.55 -6.20
N VAL A 71 -32.62 12.55 -6.76
CA VAL A 71 -31.94 11.46 -7.51
C VAL A 71 -31.22 12.01 -8.74
N HIS A 72 -31.85 12.88 -9.52
CA HIS A 72 -31.22 13.52 -10.69
C HIS A 72 -30.05 14.42 -10.28
N ALA A 73 -30.14 15.14 -9.15
CA ALA A 73 -29.03 15.93 -8.62
C ALA A 73 -27.84 15.06 -8.17
N LEU A 74 -28.11 13.91 -7.53
CA LEU A 74 -27.09 12.92 -7.16
C LEU A 74 -26.46 12.25 -8.40
N VAL A 75 -27.23 12.07 -9.48
CA VAL A 75 -26.68 11.62 -10.77
C VAL A 75 -25.70 12.65 -11.32
N THR A 76 -26.02 13.95 -11.30
CA THR A 76 -25.08 15.00 -11.71
C THR A 76 -23.77 14.90 -10.90
N PHE A 77 -23.87 14.72 -9.58
CA PHE A 77 -22.70 14.54 -8.71
C PHE A 77 -21.87 13.29 -9.07
N ALA A 78 -22.52 12.13 -9.24
CA ALA A 78 -21.84 10.87 -9.55
C ALA A 78 -21.22 10.87 -10.96
N MET A 79 -21.93 11.41 -11.96
CA MET A 79 -21.44 11.54 -13.34
C MET A 79 -20.26 12.50 -13.43
N PHE A 80 -20.18 13.51 -12.56
CA PHE A 80 -18.98 14.34 -12.45
C PHE A 80 -17.76 13.53 -12.02
N THR A 81 -17.88 12.54 -11.14
CA THR A 81 -16.73 11.70 -10.78
C THR A 81 -16.21 10.90 -11.98
N VAL A 82 -17.11 10.34 -12.80
CA VAL A 82 -16.73 9.65 -14.06
C VAL A 82 -16.05 10.62 -15.03
N LEU A 83 -16.63 11.80 -15.19
CA LEU A 83 -16.11 12.87 -16.03
C LEU A 83 -14.72 13.32 -15.57
N HIS A 84 -14.56 13.54 -14.27
CA HIS A 84 -13.33 13.98 -13.61
C HIS A 84 -12.19 12.97 -13.74
N GLU A 85 -12.47 11.67 -13.58
CA GLU A 85 -11.45 10.64 -13.82
C GLU A 85 -11.01 10.56 -15.28
N THR A 86 -11.96 10.67 -16.21
CA THR A 86 -11.68 10.52 -17.64
C THR A 86 -10.97 11.74 -18.23
N VAL A 87 -11.12 12.92 -17.63
CA VAL A 87 -10.27 14.10 -17.88
C VAL A 87 -8.79 13.75 -17.72
N HIS A 88 -8.45 12.97 -16.69
CA HIS A 88 -7.08 12.56 -16.33
C HIS A 88 -6.65 11.20 -16.88
N LEU A 89 -7.46 10.60 -17.75
CA LEU A 89 -7.22 9.26 -18.30
C LEU A 89 -7.19 8.15 -17.24
N ALA A 90 -7.82 8.37 -16.07
CA ALA A 90 -7.90 7.40 -14.98
C ALA A 90 -8.99 6.32 -15.18
N GLY A 91 -9.87 6.47 -16.19
CA GLY A 91 -10.89 5.48 -16.55
C GLY A 91 -10.33 4.19 -17.17
N GLY A 92 -9.02 4.13 -17.42
CA GLY A 92 -8.30 2.94 -17.89
C GLY A 92 -7.26 3.25 -18.95
N ARG A 93 -6.40 2.27 -19.29
CA ARG A 93 -5.35 2.40 -20.30
C ARG A 93 -5.89 2.65 -21.72
N LEU A 94 -7.13 2.26 -22.01
CA LEU A 94 -7.75 2.50 -23.30
C LEU A 94 -8.19 3.96 -23.44
N ARG A 95 -7.45 4.74 -24.23
CA ARG A 95 -7.73 6.18 -24.43
C ARG A 95 -9.15 6.44 -24.94
N TRP A 96 -9.66 5.64 -25.87
CA TRP A 96 -10.99 5.83 -26.42
C TRP A 96 -12.11 5.66 -25.38
N VAL A 97 -11.91 4.80 -24.36
CA VAL A 97 -12.89 4.62 -23.27
C VAL A 97 -13.02 5.91 -22.47
N ASN A 98 -11.90 6.56 -22.15
CA ASN A 98 -11.90 7.86 -21.46
C ASN A 98 -12.58 8.94 -22.29
N GLU A 99 -12.29 9.01 -23.59
CA GLU A 99 -12.90 9.99 -24.50
C GLU A 99 -14.42 9.81 -24.65
N VAL A 100 -14.91 8.56 -24.68
CA VAL A 100 -16.34 8.25 -24.79
C VAL A 100 -17.05 8.49 -23.46
N LEU A 101 -16.57 7.93 -22.37
CA LEU A 101 -17.20 8.09 -21.04
C LEU A 101 -17.22 9.55 -20.61
N GLY A 102 -16.12 10.29 -20.84
CA GLY A 102 -16.06 11.72 -20.55
C GLY A 102 -17.11 12.52 -21.30
N ARG A 103 -17.22 12.33 -22.63
CA ARG A 103 -18.24 13.02 -23.45
C ARG A 103 -19.67 12.66 -23.07
N LEU A 104 -19.95 11.40 -22.79
CA LEU A 104 -21.29 10.99 -22.37
C LEU A 104 -21.65 11.54 -20.98
N SER A 105 -20.67 11.66 -20.08
CA SER A 105 -20.88 12.20 -18.73
C SER A 105 -21.13 13.71 -18.75
N MET A 106 -20.57 14.46 -19.71
CA MET A 106 -20.85 15.91 -19.88
C MET A 106 -22.35 16.22 -19.92
N LEU A 107 -23.13 15.33 -20.52
CA LEU A 107 -24.57 15.50 -20.71
C LEU A 107 -25.36 15.62 -19.39
N PHE A 108 -24.80 15.14 -18.28
CA PHE A 108 -25.44 15.18 -16.95
C PHE A 108 -24.89 16.28 -16.05
N VAL A 109 -23.72 16.82 -16.38
CA VAL A 109 -23.02 17.81 -15.56
C VAL A 109 -23.15 19.19 -16.19
N VAL A 110 -22.61 19.39 -17.39
CA VAL A 110 -22.61 20.66 -18.11
C VAL A 110 -22.88 20.39 -19.60
N ALA A 111 -24.11 20.00 -19.95
CA ALA A 111 -24.44 19.53 -21.30
C ALA A 111 -24.08 20.50 -22.42
N TRP A 112 -24.10 21.82 -22.16
CA TRP A 112 -23.79 22.84 -23.16
C TRP A 112 -22.28 22.98 -23.44
N ALA A 113 -21.42 22.32 -22.65
CA ALA A 113 -19.97 22.34 -22.76
C ALA A 113 -19.44 21.06 -23.41
N ALA A 114 -18.40 21.20 -24.23
CA ALA A 114 -17.66 20.09 -24.79
C ALA A 114 -16.60 19.57 -23.81
N PHE A 115 -16.37 18.26 -23.86
CA PHE A 115 -15.44 17.58 -22.96
C PHE A 115 -14.00 18.16 -22.99
N PRO A 116 -13.41 18.52 -24.16
CA PRO A 116 -12.08 19.12 -24.18
C PRO A 116 -12.00 20.50 -23.48
N MET A 117 -13.07 21.30 -23.52
CA MET A 117 -13.14 22.58 -22.82
C MET A 117 -13.09 22.37 -21.30
N LEU A 118 -13.89 21.42 -20.79
CA LEU A 118 -13.87 21.10 -19.35
C LEU A 118 -12.52 20.50 -18.93
N ARG A 119 -11.96 19.57 -19.73
CA ARG A 119 -10.61 19.03 -19.49
C ARG A 119 -9.59 20.16 -19.36
N TYR A 120 -9.67 21.17 -20.21
CA TYR A 120 -8.77 22.32 -20.12
C TYR A 120 -8.95 23.09 -18.81
N LEU A 121 -10.19 23.45 -18.47
CA LEU A 121 -10.51 24.18 -17.24
C LEU A 121 -10.01 23.42 -16.00
N HIS A 122 -10.30 22.12 -15.92
CA HIS A 122 -9.87 21.26 -14.83
C HIS A 122 -8.33 21.19 -14.68
N ILE A 123 -7.61 21.06 -15.79
CA ILE A 123 -6.14 21.05 -15.78
C ILE A 123 -5.56 22.43 -15.40
N GLU A 124 -6.24 23.52 -15.75
CA GLU A 124 -5.84 24.86 -15.33
C GLU A 124 -6.02 25.02 -13.81
N HIS A 125 -7.10 24.49 -13.23
CA HIS A 125 -7.27 24.42 -11.77
C HIS A 125 -6.13 23.65 -11.10
N HIS A 126 -5.79 22.44 -11.54
CA HIS A 126 -4.64 21.69 -10.98
C HIS A 126 -3.31 22.45 -11.04
N ARG A 127 -3.11 23.23 -12.11
CA ARG A 127 -1.87 23.97 -12.31
C ARG A 127 -1.77 25.19 -11.41
N ASN A 128 -2.91 25.77 -11.04
CA ASN A 128 -3.02 27.06 -10.39
C ASN A 128 -3.92 27.01 -9.16
N THR A 129 -4.04 25.86 -8.51
CA THR A 129 -4.93 25.65 -7.37
C THR A 129 -4.71 26.73 -6.31
N ASN A 130 -5.80 27.39 -5.91
CA ASN A 130 -5.86 28.50 -4.94
C ASN A 130 -5.22 29.82 -5.43
N GLU A 131 -4.89 29.95 -6.71
CA GLU A 131 -4.55 31.24 -7.31
C GLU A 131 -5.82 32.08 -7.54
N ASP A 132 -5.68 33.35 -7.91
CA ASP A 132 -6.83 34.21 -8.16
C ASP A 132 -7.68 33.76 -9.38
N THR A 133 -8.91 34.29 -9.46
CA THR A 133 -9.89 34.00 -10.53
C THR A 133 -9.41 34.24 -11.97
N SER A 134 -8.29 34.95 -12.18
CA SER A 134 -7.70 35.11 -13.51
C SER A 134 -6.90 33.87 -13.95
N ARG A 135 -6.42 33.06 -13.00
CA ARG A 135 -5.59 31.87 -13.22
C ARG A 135 -6.29 30.57 -12.83
N ASP A 136 -6.95 30.53 -11.68
CA ASP A 136 -7.72 29.38 -11.23
C ASP A 136 -9.20 29.58 -11.60
N PRO A 137 -9.77 28.74 -12.49
CA PRO A 137 -11.19 28.84 -12.79
C PRO A 137 -12.09 28.59 -11.58
N ASP A 138 -11.63 27.84 -10.57
CA ASP A 138 -12.43 27.39 -9.43
C ASP A 138 -12.40 28.37 -8.24
N ALA A 139 -11.45 29.31 -8.23
CA ALA A 139 -11.42 30.43 -7.27
C ALA A 139 -12.68 31.32 -7.32
N TRP A 140 -13.54 31.14 -8.32
CA TRP A 140 -14.87 31.74 -8.36
C TRP A 140 -15.75 31.33 -7.17
N THR A 141 -15.56 30.11 -6.66
CA THR A 141 -16.41 29.51 -5.63
C THR A 141 -16.28 30.16 -4.26
N GLU A 142 -15.16 30.85 -4.00
CA GLU A 142 -14.92 31.57 -2.75
C GLU A 142 -14.66 33.07 -2.93
N SER A 143 -14.55 33.57 -4.17
CA SER A 143 -14.39 35.02 -4.37
C SER A 143 -15.65 35.81 -4.01
N GLY A 144 -15.46 37.05 -3.55
CA GLY A 144 -16.55 37.94 -3.14
C GLY A 144 -17.09 37.65 -1.73
N PRO A 145 -18.23 38.25 -1.35
CA PRO A 145 -18.76 38.13 0.00
C PRO A 145 -19.42 36.76 0.23
N ALA A 146 -19.29 36.23 1.45
CA ALA A 146 -19.71 34.87 1.81
C ALA A 146 -21.19 34.56 1.54
N TRP A 147 -22.08 35.56 1.66
CA TRP A 147 -23.50 35.38 1.36
C TRP A 147 -23.77 35.03 -0.11
N SER A 148 -22.84 35.33 -1.02
CA SER A 148 -22.97 35.07 -2.46
C SER A 148 -22.47 33.68 -2.88
N TRP A 149 -21.73 32.96 -2.02
CA TRP A 149 -21.12 31.68 -2.38
C TRP A 149 -22.13 30.63 -2.86
N PRO A 150 -23.31 30.42 -2.24
CA PRO A 150 -24.27 29.43 -2.74
C PRO A 150 -24.75 29.70 -4.17
N LEU A 151 -24.97 30.96 -4.54
CA LEU A 151 -25.33 31.33 -5.91
C LEU A 151 -24.17 31.13 -6.89
N ARG A 152 -22.94 31.38 -6.45
CA ARG A 152 -21.73 31.15 -7.25
C ARG A 152 -21.51 29.66 -7.51
N TRP A 153 -21.72 28.81 -6.50
CA TRP A 153 -21.68 27.36 -6.64
C TRP A 153 -22.69 26.89 -7.69
N MET A 154 -23.92 27.39 -7.68
CA MET A 154 -24.95 27.06 -8.69
C MET A 154 -24.63 27.52 -10.12
N THR A 155 -23.65 28.42 -10.29
CA THR A 155 -23.37 29.13 -11.56
C THR A 155 -21.90 29.06 -11.99
N ILE A 156 -21.10 28.19 -11.38
CA ILE A 156 -19.68 28.04 -11.71
C ILE A 156 -19.46 27.67 -13.19
N ASP A 157 -20.36 26.87 -13.76
CA ASP A 157 -20.33 26.51 -15.17
C ASP A 157 -20.48 27.74 -16.08
N LEU A 158 -21.33 28.71 -15.72
CA LEU A 158 -21.46 29.97 -16.44
C LEU A 158 -20.19 30.82 -16.32
N TRP A 159 -19.57 30.81 -15.15
CA TRP A 159 -18.28 31.47 -14.93
C TRP A 159 -17.18 30.88 -15.82
N TYR A 160 -17.16 29.56 -16.02
CA TYR A 160 -16.20 28.92 -16.91
C TYR A 160 -16.23 29.46 -18.35
N VAL A 161 -17.40 29.87 -18.87
CA VAL A 161 -17.48 30.57 -20.17
C VAL A 161 -16.68 31.86 -20.12
N ARG A 162 -16.87 32.66 -19.07
CA ARG A 162 -16.18 33.94 -18.89
C ARG A 162 -14.67 33.77 -18.70
N PHE A 163 -14.24 32.68 -18.06
CA PHE A 163 -12.83 32.32 -17.89
C PHE A 163 -12.19 31.84 -19.20
N TYR A 164 -12.95 31.08 -20.01
CA TYR A 164 -12.49 30.47 -21.26
C TYR A 164 -12.45 31.45 -22.44
N LEU A 165 -13.37 32.41 -22.52
CA LEU A 165 -13.46 33.39 -23.62
C LEU A 165 -12.12 34.08 -23.96
N PRO A 166 -11.36 34.65 -23.01
CA PRO A 166 -10.06 35.27 -23.30
C PRO A 166 -9.00 34.30 -23.81
N ARG A 167 -9.19 32.99 -23.61
CA ARG A 167 -8.24 31.94 -23.95
C ARG A 167 -8.52 31.29 -25.29
N ILE A 168 -9.70 31.51 -25.90
CA ILE A 168 -10.08 30.99 -27.23
C ILE A 168 -8.95 31.11 -28.28
N PRO A 169 -8.20 32.22 -28.40
CA PRO A 169 -7.12 32.32 -29.39
C PRO A 169 -6.01 31.28 -29.27
N SER A 170 -5.78 30.72 -28.06
CA SER A 170 -4.76 29.69 -27.82
C SER A 170 -5.31 28.26 -27.87
N ARG A 171 -6.61 28.08 -28.14
CA ARG A 171 -7.26 26.76 -28.11
C ARG A 171 -7.24 26.07 -29.49
N PRO A 172 -7.19 24.72 -29.52
CA PRO A 172 -7.28 23.98 -30.77
C PRO A 172 -8.59 24.25 -31.52
N ARG A 173 -8.52 24.42 -32.85
CA ARG A 173 -9.72 24.64 -33.70
C ARG A 173 -10.75 23.52 -33.56
N ALA A 174 -10.31 22.27 -33.43
CA ALA A 174 -11.21 21.12 -33.26
C ALA A 174 -12.05 21.22 -31.97
N GLU A 175 -11.44 21.66 -30.87
CA GLU A 175 -12.13 21.90 -29.58
C GLU A 175 -13.17 23.03 -29.72
N LEU A 176 -12.85 24.11 -30.43
CA LEU A 176 -13.78 25.20 -30.67
C LEU A 176 -14.97 24.79 -31.54
N VAL A 177 -14.73 23.98 -32.58
CA VAL A 177 -15.80 23.42 -33.42
C VAL A 177 -16.67 22.47 -32.61
N GLU A 178 -16.08 21.57 -31.82
CA GLU A 178 -16.83 20.66 -30.93
C GLU A 178 -17.69 21.45 -29.94
N GLN A 179 -17.13 22.47 -29.28
CA GLN A 179 -17.87 23.36 -28.37
C GLN A 179 -19.04 24.06 -29.06
N ALA A 180 -18.84 24.61 -30.26
CA ALA A 180 -19.91 25.29 -31.00
C ALA A 180 -21.03 24.33 -31.40
N VAL A 181 -20.69 23.12 -31.86
CA VAL A 181 -21.67 22.09 -32.23
C VAL A 181 -22.45 21.61 -31.01
N VAL A 182 -21.76 21.26 -29.92
CA VAL A 182 -22.42 20.81 -28.67
C VAL A 182 -23.36 21.89 -28.15
N PHE A 183 -22.90 23.14 -28.06
CA PHE A 183 -23.72 24.25 -27.61
C PHE A 183 -24.96 24.44 -28.49
N LEU A 184 -24.80 24.47 -29.81
CA LEU A 184 -25.91 24.63 -30.75
C LEU A 184 -26.93 23.48 -30.63
N VAL A 185 -26.46 22.23 -30.56
CA VAL A 185 -27.32 21.05 -30.46
C VAL A 185 -28.12 21.07 -29.15
N VAL A 186 -27.47 21.32 -28.02
CA VAL A 186 -28.12 21.28 -26.70
C VAL A 186 -29.10 22.45 -26.54
N VAL A 187 -28.71 23.66 -26.93
CA VAL A 187 -29.63 24.81 -26.87
C VAL A 187 -30.83 24.59 -27.79
N SER A 188 -30.61 24.07 -29.01
CA SER A 188 -31.70 23.76 -29.93
C SER A 188 -32.62 22.67 -29.35
N ALA A 189 -32.07 21.64 -28.71
CA ALA A 189 -32.85 20.59 -28.06
C ALA A 189 -33.68 21.13 -26.89
N PHE A 190 -33.13 22.01 -26.05
CA PHE A 190 -33.86 22.64 -24.95
C PHE A 190 -34.97 23.56 -25.45
N VAL A 191 -34.68 24.39 -26.46
CA VAL A 191 -35.68 25.25 -27.10
C VAL A 191 -36.79 24.41 -27.73
N ALA A 192 -36.44 23.36 -28.48
CA ALA A 192 -37.42 22.46 -29.08
C ALA A 192 -38.29 21.78 -28.01
N THR A 193 -37.70 21.27 -26.93
CA THR A 193 -38.43 20.64 -25.82
C THR A 193 -39.40 21.61 -25.14
N ALA A 194 -38.98 22.87 -24.95
CA ALA A 194 -39.87 23.90 -24.40
C ALA A 194 -40.99 24.26 -25.39
N MET A 195 -40.69 24.42 -26.67
CA MET A 195 -41.65 24.77 -27.73
C MET A 195 -42.68 23.66 -27.99
N THR A 196 -42.34 22.39 -27.74
CA THR A 196 -43.27 21.26 -27.85
C THR A 196 -44.13 21.06 -26.59
N GLY A 197 -44.04 21.97 -25.62
CA GLY A 197 -44.87 21.95 -24.41
C GLY A 197 -44.27 21.17 -23.23
N HIS A 198 -43.04 20.67 -23.35
CA HIS A 198 -42.35 19.89 -22.31
C HIS A 198 -41.37 20.72 -21.46
N GLY A 199 -41.62 22.03 -21.35
CA GLY A 199 -40.75 22.94 -20.61
C GLY A 199 -40.71 22.63 -19.11
N TRP A 200 -41.82 22.14 -18.54
CA TRP A 200 -41.87 21.75 -17.13
C TRP A 200 -41.02 20.51 -16.86
N GLU A 201 -41.12 19.48 -17.71
CA GLU A 201 -40.31 18.27 -17.68
C GLU A 201 -38.82 18.62 -17.78
N LEU A 202 -38.45 19.50 -18.72
CA LEU A 202 -37.07 19.99 -18.85
C LEU A 202 -36.58 20.66 -17.55
N LEU A 203 -37.43 21.44 -16.88
CA LEU A 203 -37.08 22.08 -15.61
C LEU A 203 -36.86 21.07 -14.49
N VAL A 204 -37.79 20.13 -14.29
CA VAL A 204 -37.78 19.24 -13.11
C VAL A 204 -36.94 17.98 -13.28
N ILE A 205 -36.71 17.50 -14.51
CA ILE A 205 -35.83 16.35 -14.80
C ILE A 205 -34.38 16.80 -14.92
N TYR A 206 -34.14 17.98 -15.49
CA TYR A 206 -32.79 18.40 -15.87
C TYR A 206 -32.35 19.69 -15.20
N LEU A 207 -32.97 20.84 -15.49
CA LEU A 207 -32.38 22.14 -15.12
C LEU A 207 -32.28 22.35 -13.60
N ILE A 208 -33.37 22.10 -12.85
CA ILE A 208 -33.38 22.26 -11.39
C ILE A 208 -32.44 21.24 -10.72
N PRO A 209 -32.54 19.93 -10.98
CA PRO A 209 -31.61 18.96 -10.40
C PRO A 209 -30.15 19.23 -10.75
N GLN A 210 -29.86 19.63 -11.99
CA GLN A 210 -28.50 19.96 -12.42
C GLN A 210 -27.95 21.15 -11.62
N ARG A 211 -28.73 22.21 -11.40
CA ARG A 211 -28.28 23.34 -10.57
C ARG A 211 -27.97 22.92 -9.13
N LEU A 212 -28.81 22.06 -8.55
CA LEU A 212 -28.58 21.50 -7.21
C LEU A 212 -27.32 20.60 -7.18
N GLY A 213 -27.15 19.76 -8.19
CA GLY A 213 -25.97 18.90 -8.35
C GLY A 213 -24.68 19.69 -8.53
N ILE A 214 -24.68 20.73 -9.37
CA ILE A 214 -23.54 21.64 -9.56
C ILE A 214 -23.23 22.40 -8.26
N ALA A 215 -24.24 22.87 -7.52
CA ALA A 215 -24.01 23.53 -6.25
C ALA A 215 -23.36 22.60 -5.23
N LEU A 216 -23.83 21.35 -5.15
CA LEU A 216 -23.22 20.31 -4.32
C LEU A 216 -21.78 20.05 -4.75
N LEU A 217 -21.53 19.92 -6.06
CA LEU A 217 -20.18 19.71 -6.59
C LEU A 217 -19.24 20.85 -6.25
N ALA A 218 -19.61 22.09 -6.54
CA ALA A 218 -18.76 23.25 -6.28
C ALA A 218 -18.49 23.45 -4.77
N TRP A 219 -19.48 23.20 -3.92
CA TRP A 219 -19.23 23.19 -2.48
C TRP A 219 -18.27 22.07 -2.05
N TRP A 220 -18.39 20.89 -2.65
CA TRP A 220 -17.75 19.66 -2.16
C TRP A 220 -16.36 19.38 -2.75
N PHE A 221 -16.14 19.72 -4.02
CA PHE A 221 -14.89 19.53 -4.76
C PHE A 221 -14.05 20.80 -4.80
N ASP A 222 -14.68 21.96 -4.99
CA ASP A 222 -13.93 23.19 -5.24
C ASP A 222 -13.73 23.96 -3.93
N TRP A 223 -14.78 24.13 -3.13
CA TRP A 223 -14.68 24.89 -1.88
C TRP A 223 -14.11 24.05 -0.73
N LEU A 224 -14.74 22.92 -0.40
CA LEU A 224 -14.42 22.15 0.81
C LEU A 224 -12.95 21.68 0.92
N PRO A 225 -12.26 21.26 -0.17
CA PRO A 225 -10.88 20.81 -0.12
C PRO A 225 -9.84 21.94 -0.16
N HIS A 226 -10.24 23.14 -0.59
CA HIS A 226 -9.35 24.27 -0.92
C HIS A 226 -9.51 25.49 -0.01
N HIS A 227 -10.68 25.63 0.62
CA HIS A 227 -11.01 26.79 1.43
C HIS A 227 -10.08 26.99 2.63
N ASP A 228 -9.72 28.25 2.88
CA ASP A 228 -8.84 28.69 3.98
C ASP A 228 -7.43 28.04 3.94
N LEU A 229 -6.93 27.72 2.75
CA LEU A 229 -5.54 27.31 2.55
C LEU A 229 -4.72 28.50 2.03
N GLY A 230 -3.64 28.86 2.74
CA GLY A 230 -2.78 30.00 2.38
C GLY A 230 -1.76 29.72 1.28
N GLU A 231 -1.66 28.48 0.83
CA GLU A 231 -0.67 28.01 -0.15
C GLU A 231 -1.32 27.67 -1.49
N THR A 232 -0.59 27.89 -2.59
CA THR A 232 -1.04 27.57 -3.96
C THR A 232 -0.29 26.36 -4.51
N ALA A 233 -0.81 25.72 -5.56
CA ALA A 233 -0.09 24.62 -6.23
C ALA A 233 1.27 25.03 -6.83
N ARG A 234 1.54 26.34 -6.93
CA ARG A 234 2.82 26.88 -7.39
C ARG A 234 3.81 27.09 -6.25
N SER A 235 3.34 27.39 -5.03
CA SER A 235 4.19 27.50 -3.85
C SER A 235 4.46 26.12 -3.24
N ASP A 236 3.41 25.37 -2.90
CA ASP A 236 3.51 24.00 -2.40
C ASP A 236 2.26 23.18 -2.75
N ARG A 237 2.44 22.20 -3.65
CA ARG A 237 1.37 21.30 -4.08
C ARG A 237 0.83 20.41 -2.97
N PHE A 238 1.62 20.11 -1.94
CA PHE A 238 1.17 19.31 -0.80
C PHE A 238 0.33 20.12 0.18
N ALA A 239 0.47 21.44 0.17
CA ALA A 239 -0.28 22.37 1.02
C ALA A 239 -1.51 22.98 0.34
N ALA A 240 -1.61 22.89 -0.99
CA ALA A 240 -2.67 23.51 -1.79
C ALA A 240 -4.04 22.82 -1.67
N THR A 241 -4.12 21.64 -1.03
CA THR A 241 -5.36 20.88 -0.91
C THR A 241 -5.36 20.05 0.36
N ARG A 242 -6.52 19.82 0.96
CA ARG A 242 -6.63 19.11 2.24
C ARG A 242 -7.05 17.64 2.13
N MET A 243 -6.66 16.88 3.15
CA MET A 243 -7.22 15.57 3.50
C MET A 243 -8.37 15.70 4.48
N ARG A 244 -9.42 14.91 4.29
CA ARG A 244 -10.53 14.77 5.24
C ARG A 244 -10.62 13.34 5.77
N VAL A 245 -10.41 13.20 7.06
CA VAL A 245 -10.23 11.90 7.75
C VAL A 245 -11.27 11.70 8.86
N GLY A 246 -11.51 10.44 9.20
CA GLY A 246 -12.57 10.02 10.10
C GLY A 246 -13.83 9.56 9.38
N TRP A 247 -14.51 8.58 10.00
CA TRP A 247 -15.72 7.96 9.48
C TRP A 247 -15.57 7.46 8.03
N GLU A 248 -14.39 6.96 7.67
CA GLU A 248 -14.02 6.58 6.29
C GLU A 248 -15.01 5.56 5.71
N ARG A 249 -15.53 4.64 6.53
CA ARG A 249 -16.56 3.66 6.13
C ARG A 249 -17.83 4.32 5.55
N LEU A 250 -18.14 5.53 5.99
CA LEU A 250 -19.31 6.31 5.53
C LEU A 250 -18.88 7.38 4.53
N VAL A 251 -17.87 8.17 4.87
CA VAL A 251 -17.48 9.36 4.11
C VAL A 251 -16.76 9.01 2.82
N THR A 252 -15.92 7.97 2.79
CA THR A 252 -15.21 7.60 1.55
C THR A 252 -16.15 7.12 0.45
N PRO A 253 -17.13 6.24 0.70
CA PRO A 253 -18.16 5.91 -0.29
C PRO A 253 -19.02 7.12 -0.69
N LEU A 254 -19.44 7.94 0.29
CA LEU A 254 -20.28 9.12 0.04
C LEU A 254 -19.57 10.17 -0.82
N MET A 255 -18.29 10.42 -0.54
CA MET A 255 -17.43 11.35 -1.28
C MET A 255 -16.84 10.74 -2.56
N LEU A 256 -17.14 9.47 -2.89
CA LEU A 256 -16.49 8.75 -3.98
C LEU A 256 -14.95 8.90 -3.93
N GLY A 257 -14.36 8.67 -2.77
CA GLY A 257 -12.91 8.77 -2.53
C GLY A 257 -12.35 10.19 -2.38
N GLN A 258 -13.14 11.23 -2.66
CA GLN A 258 -12.66 12.63 -2.71
C GLN A 258 -12.42 13.25 -1.35
N ASN A 259 -12.72 12.54 -0.25
CA ASN A 259 -12.19 12.89 1.06
C ASN A 259 -10.63 12.83 1.08
N TYR A 260 -10.04 12.15 0.08
CA TYR A 260 -8.62 12.14 -0.22
C TYR A 260 -8.24 13.06 -1.41
N HIS A 261 -8.82 14.27 -1.53
CA HIS A 261 -8.63 15.18 -2.69
C HIS A 261 -7.17 15.60 -2.98
N LEU A 262 -6.31 15.79 -1.97
CA LEU A 262 -4.87 15.97 -2.19
C LEU A 262 -4.24 14.82 -3.00
N VAL A 263 -4.63 13.55 -2.77
CA VAL A 263 -4.11 12.42 -3.56
C VAL A 263 -4.42 12.62 -5.03
N HIS A 264 -5.61 13.14 -5.33
CA HIS A 264 -6.00 13.49 -6.69
C HIS A 264 -5.12 14.60 -7.28
N HIS A 265 -4.83 15.66 -6.53
CA HIS A 265 -3.95 16.74 -7.01
C HIS A 265 -2.49 16.31 -7.22
N ILE A 266 -2.00 15.40 -6.39
CA ILE A 266 -0.64 14.88 -6.49
C ILE A 266 -0.53 13.77 -7.57
N HIS A 267 -1.54 12.92 -7.67
CA HIS A 267 -1.62 11.78 -8.59
C HIS A 267 -2.95 11.72 -9.33
N PRO A 268 -3.19 12.64 -10.28
CA PRO A 268 -4.49 12.78 -10.95
C PRO A 268 -4.89 11.57 -11.79
N THR A 269 -3.91 10.78 -12.23
CA THR A 269 -4.12 9.56 -13.02
C THR A 269 -4.57 8.36 -12.18
N VAL A 270 -4.57 8.47 -10.85
CA VAL A 270 -5.06 7.40 -9.97
C VAL A 270 -6.60 7.39 -9.99
N PRO A 271 -7.25 6.22 -10.10
CA PRO A 271 -8.70 6.14 -10.00
C PRO A 271 -9.22 6.44 -8.58
N PHE A 272 -10.40 7.06 -8.46
CA PHE A 272 -10.96 7.57 -7.20
C PHE A 272 -11.05 6.50 -6.10
N TYR A 273 -11.42 5.28 -6.49
CA TYR A 273 -11.60 4.15 -5.58
C TYR A 273 -10.27 3.61 -5.02
N ARG A 274 -9.13 4.15 -5.47
CA ARG A 274 -7.78 3.80 -5.01
C ARG A 274 -7.09 4.92 -4.23
N TYR A 275 -7.70 6.09 -4.04
CA TYR A 275 -7.05 7.20 -3.34
C TYR A 275 -6.67 6.86 -1.90
N GLN A 276 -7.52 6.12 -1.19
CA GLN A 276 -7.22 5.68 0.17
C GLN A 276 -6.04 4.70 0.22
N ASP A 277 -5.83 3.89 -0.82
CA ASP A 277 -4.67 2.99 -0.91
C ASP A 277 -3.38 3.76 -1.13
N VAL A 278 -3.39 4.73 -2.04
CA VAL A 278 -2.24 5.60 -2.31
C VAL A 278 -1.88 6.39 -1.07
N TRP A 279 -2.88 7.02 -0.43
CA TRP A 279 -2.65 7.72 0.83
C TRP A 279 -2.00 6.80 1.86
N ARG A 280 -2.54 5.59 2.09
CA ARG A 280 -1.96 4.63 3.04
C ARG A 280 -0.50 4.29 2.74
N ARG A 281 -0.16 4.07 1.47
CA ARG A 281 1.20 3.70 1.04
C ARG A 281 2.19 4.85 1.15
N ALA A 282 1.77 6.07 0.82
CA ALA A 282 2.63 7.25 0.77
C ALA A 282 2.57 8.09 2.05
N MET A 283 1.76 7.69 3.03
CA MET A 283 1.46 8.46 4.24
C MET A 283 2.71 8.85 5.02
N SER A 284 3.66 7.92 5.19
CA SER A 284 4.93 8.19 5.89
C SER A 284 5.65 9.38 5.27
N ASP A 285 5.77 9.36 3.95
CA ASP A 285 6.54 10.32 3.17
C ASP A 285 5.83 11.67 3.04
N TRP A 286 4.49 11.65 2.99
CA TRP A 286 3.65 12.84 2.82
C TRP A 286 3.44 13.57 4.15
N LEU A 287 3.39 12.85 5.27
CA LEU A 287 3.26 13.47 6.61
C LEU A 287 4.51 14.21 7.08
N ASP A 288 5.63 14.06 6.36
CA ASP A 288 6.83 14.87 6.56
C ASP A 288 6.81 16.18 5.73
N ARG A 289 5.72 16.42 4.99
CA ARG A 289 5.43 17.64 4.22
C ARG A 289 4.26 18.40 4.90
N PRO A 290 4.02 19.69 4.57
CA PRO A 290 2.95 20.47 5.17
C PRO A 290 1.56 20.11 4.59
N VAL A 291 1.15 18.85 4.74
CA VAL A 291 -0.15 18.35 4.26
C VAL A 291 -1.27 18.81 5.22
N PRO A 292 -2.27 19.58 4.76
CA PRO A 292 -3.41 19.97 5.56
C PRO A 292 -4.32 18.75 5.80
N ILE A 293 -4.56 18.38 7.06
CA ILE A 293 -5.42 17.27 7.44
C ILE A 293 -6.53 17.78 8.34
N THR A 294 -7.77 17.45 7.99
CA THR A 294 -8.96 17.86 8.73
C THR A 294 -9.82 16.65 9.07
N THR A 295 -10.46 16.67 10.23
CA THR A 295 -11.51 15.69 10.53
C THR A 295 -12.77 15.99 9.73
N VAL A 296 -13.69 15.02 9.64
CA VAL A 296 -15.02 15.24 9.03
C VAL A 296 -15.77 16.42 9.65
N LEU A 297 -15.58 16.66 10.95
CA LEU A 297 -16.21 17.75 11.68
C LEU A 297 -15.47 19.10 11.58
N GLY A 298 -14.37 19.16 10.82
CA GLY A 298 -13.66 20.40 10.51
C GLY A 298 -12.50 20.77 11.44
N SER A 299 -12.12 19.91 12.39
CA SER A 299 -10.91 20.15 13.20
C SER A 299 -9.65 19.82 12.42
N ASP A 300 -8.71 20.76 12.35
CA ASP A 300 -7.37 20.53 11.79
C ASP A 300 -6.55 19.58 12.69
N LEU A 301 -5.72 18.75 12.05
CA LEU A 301 -4.80 17.83 12.71
C LEU A 301 -3.37 18.09 12.19
N SER A 302 -2.42 18.26 13.11
CA SER A 302 -1.01 18.16 12.78
C SER A 302 -0.66 16.73 12.33
N PRO A 303 0.45 16.52 11.60
CA PRO A 303 0.91 15.17 11.26
C PRO A 303 1.09 14.26 12.49
N ALA A 304 1.55 14.81 13.62
CA ALA A 304 1.70 14.06 14.86
C ALA A 304 0.35 13.63 15.46
N GLU A 305 -0.61 14.56 15.51
CA GLU A 305 -1.98 14.28 15.98
C GLU A 305 -2.69 13.30 15.05
N TYR A 306 -2.50 13.42 13.74
CA TYR A 306 -3.06 12.47 12.79
C TYR A 306 -2.47 11.06 12.97
N ARG A 307 -1.15 10.93 13.15
CA ARG A 307 -0.52 9.63 13.48
C ARG A 307 -1.08 9.05 14.78
N ALA A 308 -1.24 9.87 15.82
CA ALA A 308 -1.82 9.45 17.09
C ALA A 308 -3.29 9.02 16.93
N TRP A 309 -4.09 9.81 16.21
CA TRP A 309 -5.48 9.52 15.90
C TRP A 309 -5.60 8.18 15.16
N ARG A 310 -4.77 7.95 14.13
CA ARG A 310 -4.76 6.69 13.37
C ARG A 310 -4.40 5.48 14.22
N ARG A 311 -3.45 5.61 15.15
CA ARG A 311 -3.12 4.52 16.10
C ARG A 311 -4.31 4.14 16.97
N LEU A 312 -5.17 5.10 17.32
CA LEU A 312 -6.36 4.89 18.13
C LEU A 312 -7.55 4.36 17.32
N THR A 313 -7.68 4.73 16.04
CA THR A 313 -8.87 4.44 15.21
C THR A 313 -8.69 3.30 14.22
N SER A 314 -7.45 2.91 13.87
CA SER A 314 -7.19 1.80 12.95
C SER A 314 -6.95 0.49 13.71
N HIS A 315 -7.86 -0.47 13.54
CA HIS A 315 -7.65 -1.86 14.00
C HIS A 315 -6.71 -2.64 13.07
N THR A 316 -6.46 -2.13 11.85
CA THR A 316 -5.73 -2.82 10.77
C THR A 316 -4.31 -2.31 10.52
N ASP A 317 -3.93 -1.14 11.04
CA ASP A 317 -2.65 -0.47 10.75
C ASP A 317 -1.73 -0.32 11.98
N ARG A 318 -1.96 -1.10 13.04
CA ARG A 318 -1.00 -1.23 14.17
C ARG A 318 0.38 -1.76 13.73
N ASP A 319 0.49 -2.23 12.50
CA ASP A 319 1.56 -3.09 11.98
C ASP A 319 2.58 -2.38 11.05
N ALA A 320 2.39 -1.10 10.72
CA ALA A 320 3.17 -0.44 9.66
C ALA A 320 4.20 0.60 10.15
N ASP A 321 4.17 1.00 11.42
CA ASP A 321 5.09 2.02 11.93
C ASP A 321 5.33 1.85 13.44
N LEU A 322 5.79 0.66 13.85
CA LEU A 322 6.29 0.46 15.20
C LEU A 322 7.74 0.96 15.29
N PRO A 323 8.10 1.70 16.35
CA PRO A 323 9.45 2.23 16.50
C PRO A 323 10.50 1.11 16.42
N THR A 324 11.57 1.32 15.65
CA THR A 324 12.70 0.39 15.46
C THR A 324 13.57 0.21 16.71
N ARG A 325 13.10 0.66 17.88
CA ARG A 325 13.87 0.60 19.13
C ARG A 325 13.87 -0.83 19.67
N PRO A 326 15.03 -1.44 19.91
CA PRO A 326 15.10 -2.75 20.57
C PRO A 326 14.60 -2.66 22.00
N HIS A 327 13.87 -3.68 22.44
CA HIS A 327 13.38 -3.88 23.80
C HIS A 327 14.10 -5.07 24.44
N PRO A 328 14.55 -4.96 25.70
CA PRO A 328 15.14 -6.09 26.41
C PRO A 328 14.05 -7.10 26.77
N LEU A 329 14.09 -8.30 26.21
CA LEU A 329 13.19 -9.40 26.55
C LEU A 329 13.96 -10.55 27.20
N ARG A 330 13.38 -11.13 28.25
CA ARG A 330 13.99 -12.21 29.03
C ARG A 330 13.68 -13.57 28.42
N VAL A 331 14.68 -14.43 28.31
CA VAL A 331 14.52 -15.82 27.87
C VAL A 331 13.89 -16.63 28.99
N THR A 332 12.75 -17.25 28.72
CA THR A 332 12.00 -18.10 29.66
C THR A 332 12.14 -19.58 29.38
N ALA A 333 12.42 -19.96 28.12
CA ALA A 333 12.68 -21.34 27.74
C ALA A 333 13.68 -21.43 26.57
N VAL A 334 14.49 -22.48 26.57
CA VAL A 334 15.36 -22.87 25.46
C VAL A 334 15.17 -24.37 25.23
N ASP A 335 14.37 -24.74 24.24
CA ASP A 335 14.04 -26.12 23.93
C ASP A 335 14.88 -26.63 22.77
N ARG A 336 15.45 -27.83 22.88
CA ARG A 336 16.17 -28.44 21.76
C ARG A 336 15.19 -29.06 20.78
N LEU A 337 15.13 -28.55 19.55
CA LEU A 337 14.27 -29.07 18.48
C LEU A 337 14.93 -30.21 17.71
N THR A 338 16.22 -30.05 17.40
CA THR A 338 17.04 -31.01 16.64
C THR A 338 18.49 -30.95 17.17
N PRO A 339 19.41 -31.84 16.75
CA PRO A 339 20.81 -31.72 17.13
C PRO A 339 21.44 -30.35 16.79
N ASP A 340 20.94 -29.72 15.72
CA ASP A 340 21.43 -28.45 15.19
C ASP A 340 20.45 -27.26 15.37
N ALA A 341 19.34 -27.38 16.11
CA ALA A 341 18.41 -26.26 16.31
C ALA A 341 17.78 -26.21 17.71
N VAL A 342 17.51 -24.98 18.17
CA VAL A 342 16.81 -24.69 19.42
C VAL A 342 15.62 -23.75 19.18
N ALA A 343 14.56 -23.90 19.96
CA ALA A 343 13.49 -22.91 20.10
C ALA A 343 13.76 -22.06 21.34
N VAL A 344 13.59 -20.75 21.23
CA VAL A 344 13.82 -19.78 22.30
C VAL A 344 12.51 -19.05 22.54
N THR A 345 12.02 -19.11 23.78
CA THR A 345 10.81 -18.41 24.22
C THR A 345 11.20 -17.19 25.03
N LEU A 346 10.63 -16.04 24.67
CA LEU A 346 10.88 -14.74 25.27
C LEU A 346 9.61 -14.24 25.97
N GLU A 347 9.78 -13.76 27.19
CA GLU A 347 8.73 -13.10 27.94
C GLU A 347 8.44 -11.72 27.33
N VAL A 348 7.17 -11.46 27.02
CA VAL A 348 6.68 -10.14 26.61
C VAL A 348 5.97 -9.51 27.81
N PRO A 349 6.58 -8.49 28.47
CA PRO A 349 5.95 -7.77 29.58
C PRO A 349 4.59 -7.20 29.19
N GLY A 350 3.69 -7.03 30.18
CA GLY A 350 2.31 -6.58 29.97
C GLY A 350 2.22 -5.28 29.16
N GLU A 351 3.11 -4.33 29.46
CA GLU A 351 3.25 -3.04 28.80
C GLU A 351 3.77 -3.10 27.36
N LEU A 352 4.40 -4.21 26.96
CA LEU A 352 4.92 -4.43 25.61
C LEU A 352 4.01 -5.33 24.76
N ARG A 353 2.90 -5.83 25.29
CA ARG A 353 1.98 -6.74 24.57
C ARG A 353 1.47 -6.15 23.27
N ASP A 354 1.04 -4.88 23.27
CA ASP A 354 0.57 -4.22 22.05
C ASP A 354 1.72 -3.96 21.04
N VAL A 355 2.95 -3.76 21.52
CA VAL A 355 4.13 -3.53 20.69
C VAL A 355 4.60 -4.81 20.00
N PHE A 356 4.46 -5.95 20.66
CA PHE A 356 4.85 -7.26 20.14
C PHE A 356 3.66 -8.08 19.61
N ALA A 357 2.47 -7.49 19.55
CA ALA A 357 1.36 -8.05 18.81
C ALA A 357 1.77 -8.20 17.33
N HIS A 358 1.48 -9.35 16.74
CA HIS A 358 1.92 -9.66 15.39
C HIS A 358 0.98 -10.59 14.66
N ARG A 359 1.12 -10.59 13.35
CA ARG A 359 0.47 -11.56 12.48
C ARG A 359 1.40 -12.75 12.24
N PRO A 360 0.84 -13.97 12.05
CA PRO A 360 1.62 -15.14 11.71
C PRO A 360 2.50 -14.90 10.48
N GLY A 361 3.78 -15.31 10.58
CA GLY A 361 4.78 -15.15 9.53
C GLY A 361 5.65 -13.88 9.63
N ARG A 362 5.38 -12.98 10.58
CA ARG A 362 6.31 -11.89 10.94
C ARG A 362 7.61 -12.44 11.55
N HIS A 363 8.66 -11.63 11.52
CA HIS A 363 9.93 -11.89 12.18
C HIS A 363 10.30 -10.78 13.17
N VAL A 364 11.22 -11.07 14.08
CA VAL A 364 11.88 -10.09 14.95
C VAL A 364 13.38 -10.09 14.68
N THR A 365 14.05 -8.98 14.98
CA THR A 365 15.50 -8.99 15.09
C THR A 365 15.91 -9.08 16.53
N VAL A 366 16.74 -10.08 16.84
CA VAL A 366 17.34 -10.29 18.15
C VAL A 366 18.80 -9.88 18.13
N GLY A 367 19.26 -9.26 19.22
CA GLY A 367 20.63 -8.84 19.45
C GLY A 367 21.17 -9.42 20.75
N ALA A 368 22.39 -9.93 20.70
CA ALA A 368 23.14 -10.40 21.87
C ALA A 368 24.59 -9.89 21.80
N ARG A 369 25.20 -9.62 22.95
CA ARG A 369 26.64 -9.36 23.03
C ARG A 369 27.40 -10.68 23.11
N ILE A 370 28.15 -11.00 22.07
CA ILE A 370 28.95 -12.23 21.93
C ILE A 370 30.40 -11.79 21.79
N ASP A 371 31.26 -12.19 22.74
CA ASP A 371 32.68 -11.82 22.80
C ASP A 371 32.93 -10.30 22.78
N GLY A 372 32.05 -9.53 23.44
CA GLY A 372 32.15 -8.07 23.52
C GLY A 372 31.53 -7.32 22.33
N GLU A 373 31.12 -8.02 21.27
CA GLU A 373 30.49 -7.42 20.09
C GLU A 373 28.99 -7.68 20.04
N LEU A 374 28.23 -6.69 19.60
CA LEU A 374 26.79 -6.83 19.43
C LEU A 374 26.48 -7.53 18.10
N VAL A 375 25.97 -8.76 18.19
CA VAL A 375 25.57 -9.57 17.03
C VAL A 375 24.05 -9.57 16.92
N ARG A 376 23.52 -9.12 15.78
CA ARG A 376 22.08 -9.10 15.49
C ARG A 376 21.69 -10.07 14.39
N ARG A 377 20.58 -10.79 14.55
CA ARG A 377 20.02 -11.67 13.52
C ARG A 377 18.49 -11.62 13.55
N SER A 378 17.88 -11.80 12.38
CA SER A 378 16.42 -11.86 12.26
C SER A 378 15.95 -13.31 12.31
N TYR A 379 14.88 -13.56 13.05
CA TYR A 379 14.24 -14.87 13.16
C TYR A 379 12.73 -14.72 13.06
N SER A 380 12.11 -15.54 12.22
CA SER A 380 10.65 -15.61 12.13
C SER A 380 10.05 -16.09 13.44
N ILE A 381 8.91 -15.51 13.79
CA ILE A 381 8.15 -15.86 14.99
C ILE A 381 7.39 -17.14 14.70
N CYS A 382 7.58 -18.16 15.55
CA CYS A 382 6.95 -19.48 15.40
C CYS A 382 5.82 -19.75 16.41
N SER A 383 5.38 -18.73 17.15
CA SER A 383 4.24 -18.74 18.07
C SER A 383 3.02 -18.00 17.49
N THR A 384 1.81 -18.34 17.91
CA THR A 384 0.55 -17.70 17.46
C THR A 384 -0.23 -16.98 18.55
N ASP A 385 -0.03 -17.28 19.83
CA ASP A 385 -0.91 -16.85 20.92
C ASP A 385 -0.62 -15.45 21.51
N GLY A 386 0.42 -14.76 21.02
CA GLY A 386 0.81 -13.41 21.45
C GLY A 386 1.19 -13.27 22.94
N SER A 387 1.13 -14.35 23.72
CA SER A 387 1.38 -14.36 25.16
C SER A 387 2.86 -14.57 25.48
N ALA A 388 3.59 -15.21 24.56
CA ALA A 388 5.04 -15.30 24.55
C ALA A 388 5.55 -15.19 23.11
N LEU A 389 6.74 -14.60 22.95
CA LEU A 389 7.40 -14.47 21.65
C LEU A 389 8.36 -15.64 21.48
N ARG A 390 8.08 -16.55 20.54
CA ARG A 390 8.93 -17.72 20.29
C ARG A 390 9.62 -17.64 18.93
N ILE A 391 10.92 -17.89 18.91
CA ILE A 391 11.73 -18.00 17.69
C ILE A 391 12.45 -19.34 17.67
N ALA A 392 12.90 -19.81 16.50
CA ALA A 392 13.83 -20.94 16.44
C ALA A 392 15.11 -20.60 15.68
N VAL A 393 16.21 -21.07 16.24
CA VAL A 393 17.57 -20.80 15.78
C VAL A 393 18.20 -22.12 15.38
N ARG A 394 18.44 -22.28 14.08
CA ARG A 394 19.22 -23.38 13.54
C ARG A 394 20.68 -22.95 13.40
N ARG A 395 21.60 -23.78 13.90
CA ARG A 395 23.05 -23.61 13.76
C ARG A 395 23.43 -23.62 12.28
N VAL A 396 24.21 -22.62 11.90
CA VAL A 396 24.82 -22.50 10.57
C VAL A 396 26.32 -22.57 10.77
N ASP A 397 27.02 -23.34 9.94
CA ASP A 397 28.47 -23.46 10.03
C ASP A 397 29.13 -22.09 9.85
N GLY A 398 30.03 -21.72 10.77
CA GLY A 398 30.63 -20.38 10.83
C GLY A 398 29.70 -19.26 11.33
N GLY A 399 28.43 -19.56 11.64
CA GLY A 399 27.46 -18.58 12.14
C GLY A 399 27.70 -18.22 13.61
N ARG A 400 28.02 -16.96 13.91
CA ARG A 400 28.28 -16.47 15.29
C ARG A 400 27.07 -16.61 16.21
N PHE A 401 25.95 -15.96 15.87
CA PHE A 401 24.76 -15.97 16.71
C PHE A 401 24.15 -17.36 16.83
N SER A 402 24.00 -18.09 15.71
CA SER A 402 23.36 -19.40 15.70
C SER A 402 24.17 -20.48 16.40
N THR A 403 25.51 -20.38 16.39
CA THR A 403 26.37 -21.25 17.21
C THR A 403 26.21 -20.93 18.69
N TRP A 404 26.29 -19.65 19.07
CA TRP A 404 26.14 -19.21 20.46
C TRP A 404 24.77 -19.57 21.04
N ALA A 405 23.70 -19.35 20.28
CA ALA A 405 22.33 -19.68 20.69
C ALA A 405 22.15 -21.17 20.99
N GLY A 406 22.84 -22.05 20.25
CA GLY A 406 22.76 -23.50 20.45
C GLY A 406 23.69 -24.05 21.54
N SER A 407 24.65 -23.27 22.05
CA SER A 407 25.67 -23.75 22.99
C SER A 407 25.73 -23.01 24.33
N ALA A 408 25.35 -21.74 24.37
CA ALA A 408 25.60 -20.86 25.51
C ALA A 408 24.36 -20.06 25.97
N LEU A 409 23.38 -19.81 25.10
CA LEU A 409 22.14 -19.14 25.48
C LEU A 409 21.35 -19.97 26.51
N ALA A 410 20.99 -19.36 27.62
CA ALA A 410 20.32 -20.02 28.74
C ALA A 410 19.06 -19.28 29.21
N VAL A 411 18.21 -19.98 29.94
CA VAL A 411 17.05 -19.39 30.60
C VAL A 411 17.52 -18.32 31.59
N GLY A 412 16.90 -17.15 31.51
CA GLY A 412 17.24 -15.98 32.31
C GLY A 412 18.12 -14.96 31.59
N ASP A 413 18.72 -15.31 30.45
CA ASP A 413 19.42 -14.34 29.60
C ASP A 413 18.45 -13.28 29.05
N THR A 414 19.00 -12.13 28.68
CA THR A 414 18.23 -11.03 28.07
C THR A 414 18.72 -10.78 26.65
N LEU A 415 17.79 -10.72 25.70
CA LEU A 415 18.06 -10.36 24.31
C LEU A 415 17.49 -8.97 24.00
N GLU A 416 18.17 -8.21 23.16
CA GLU A 416 17.61 -6.99 22.55
C GLU A 416 16.70 -7.40 21.39
N VAL A 417 15.41 -7.10 21.45
CA VAL A 417 14.43 -7.56 20.45
C VAL A 417 13.68 -6.39 19.85
N THR A 418 13.67 -6.27 18.53
CA THR A 418 12.85 -5.26 17.85
C THR A 418 11.39 -5.70 17.79
N PRO A 419 10.44 -4.75 17.68
CA PRO A 419 9.06 -5.11 17.37
C PRO A 419 8.94 -5.97 16.09
N PRO A 420 7.91 -6.82 15.99
CA PRO A 420 7.67 -7.67 14.83
C PRO A 420 7.53 -6.89 13.51
N SER A 421 8.14 -7.41 12.45
CA SER A 421 8.12 -6.83 11.10
C SER A 421 8.14 -7.93 10.01
N GLY A 422 8.11 -7.54 8.73
CA GLY A 422 8.18 -8.49 7.59
C GLY A 422 6.86 -8.66 6.83
N GLN A 423 6.91 -8.95 5.53
CA GLN A 423 5.70 -8.97 4.68
C GLN A 423 5.17 -10.38 4.39
N PHE A 424 5.86 -11.42 4.85
CA PHE A 424 5.45 -12.82 4.70
C PHE A 424 4.35 -13.18 5.71
N VAL A 425 3.20 -12.52 5.59
CA VAL A 425 2.08 -12.69 6.52
C VAL A 425 0.90 -13.32 5.81
N LEU A 426 0.14 -14.11 6.55
CA LEU A 426 -1.21 -14.53 6.16
C LEU A 426 -2.09 -13.26 6.03
N PRO A 427 -2.61 -12.80 4.86
CA PRO A 427 -3.54 -11.64 4.76
C PRO A 427 -4.78 -11.67 5.69
N ALA A 428 -5.36 -10.52 6.05
CA ALA A 428 -6.50 -10.45 6.98
C ALA A 428 -7.84 -10.53 6.22
N GLY A 429 -8.86 -11.20 6.81
CA GLY A 429 -10.24 -11.18 6.33
C GLY A 429 -10.75 -12.51 5.76
N PRO A 430 -12.05 -12.58 5.38
CA PRO A 430 -12.68 -13.81 4.93
C PRO A 430 -12.05 -14.29 3.62
N ARG A 431 -11.49 -15.50 3.61
CA ARG A 431 -10.88 -16.09 2.41
C ARG A 431 -11.77 -17.09 1.68
N GLY A 432 -12.98 -17.31 2.19
CA GLY A 432 -13.80 -18.44 1.78
C GLY A 432 -13.16 -19.76 2.20
N ASP A 433 -13.48 -20.81 1.47
CA ASP A 433 -13.06 -22.20 1.62
C ASP A 433 -11.66 -22.51 1.05
N ARG A 434 -10.87 -21.49 0.69
CA ARG A 434 -9.56 -21.64 0.05
C ARG A 434 -8.55 -22.38 0.92
N THR A 435 -7.76 -23.24 0.29
CA THR A 435 -6.71 -24.01 0.97
C THR A 435 -5.48 -23.14 1.24
N VAL A 436 -4.83 -23.33 2.40
CA VAL A 436 -3.50 -22.75 2.63
C VAL A 436 -2.45 -23.80 2.28
N ALA A 437 -1.74 -23.59 1.19
CA ALA A 437 -0.65 -24.48 0.75
C ALA A 437 0.70 -23.87 1.13
N ALA A 438 1.63 -24.69 1.61
CA ALA A 438 2.93 -24.22 2.02
C ALA A 438 4.06 -25.18 1.61
N VAL A 439 5.20 -24.60 1.27
CA VAL A 439 6.46 -25.32 1.10
C VAL A 439 7.47 -24.77 2.09
N ALA A 440 7.99 -25.64 2.94
CA ALA A 440 9.07 -25.31 3.86
C ALA A 440 10.30 -26.16 3.57
N ALA A 441 11.50 -25.61 3.78
CA ALA A 441 12.74 -26.36 3.74
C ALA A 441 13.61 -26.05 4.96
N GLY A 442 13.99 -27.10 5.72
CA GLY A 442 14.80 -26.95 6.93
C GLY A 442 14.18 -25.96 7.93
N SER A 443 14.92 -24.89 8.25
CA SER A 443 14.45 -23.87 9.20
C SER A 443 13.33 -22.98 8.66
N GLY A 444 13.06 -22.97 7.35
CA GLY A 444 11.94 -22.22 6.75
C GLY A 444 10.56 -22.63 7.25
N ILE A 445 10.47 -23.70 8.06
CA ILE A 445 9.25 -24.07 8.77
C ILE A 445 8.80 -23.04 9.81
N THR A 446 9.69 -22.18 10.33
CA THR A 446 9.37 -21.27 11.44
C THR A 446 8.20 -20.32 11.18
N PRO A 447 8.13 -19.56 10.05
CA PRO A 447 6.97 -18.73 9.76
C PRO A 447 5.79 -19.60 9.30
N VAL A 448 6.08 -20.71 8.60
CA VAL A 448 5.07 -21.59 8.00
C VAL A 448 4.23 -22.27 9.08
N ILE A 449 4.83 -22.80 10.16
CA ILE A 449 4.06 -23.44 11.24
C ILE A 449 3.13 -22.45 11.95
N ALA A 450 3.55 -21.20 12.13
CA ALA A 450 2.72 -20.14 12.68
C ALA A 450 1.53 -19.82 11.74
N ILE A 451 1.80 -19.69 10.44
CA ILE A 451 0.78 -19.43 9.42
C ILE A 451 -0.24 -20.56 9.36
N LEU A 452 0.21 -21.81 9.31
CA LEU A 452 -0.67 -22.98 9.23
C LEU A 452 -1.52 -23.12 10.50
N THR A 453 -0.91 -22.96 11.67
CA THR A 453 -1.64 -23.01 12.95
C THR A 453 -2.73 -21.95 12.99
N ALA A 454 -2.39 -20.69 12.69
CA ALA A 454 -3.36 -19.61 12.71
C ALA A 454 -4.48 -19.80 11.68
N ALA A 455 -4.15 -20.26 10.46
CA ALA A 455 -5.16 -20.52 9.44
C ALA A 455 -6.16 -21.61 9.85
N LEU A 456 -5.68 -22.66 10.53
CA LEU A 456 -6.50 -23.78 10.99
C LEU A 456 -7.33 -23.45 12.25
N ASP A 457 -6.87 -22.51 13.06
CA ASP A 457 -7.53 -22.02 14.27
C ASP A 457 -8.56 -20.91 13.97
N GLU A 458 -8.33 -20.08 12.95
CA GLU A 458 -9.23 -18.97 12.55
C GLU A 458 -10.55 -19.48 11.95
N ASP A 459 -10.51 -20.63 11.26
CA ASP A 459 -11.63 -21.13 10.46
C ASP A 459 -11.73 -22.66 10.56
N PRO A 460 -12.83 -23.21 11.12
CA PRO A 460 -12.98 -24.64 11.36
C PRO A 460 -13.08 -25.46 10.07
N ASP A 461 -13.47 -24.85 8.94
CA ASP A 461 -13.60 -25.53 7.64
C ASP A 461 -12.32 -25.40 6.81
N ARG A 462 -11.37 -24.56 7.25
CA ARG A 462 -10.12 -24.32 6.52
C ARG A 462 -9.29 -25.59 6.40
N ARG A 463 -8.81 -25.85 5.17
CA ARG A 463 -7.84 -26.90 4.85
C ARG A 463 -6.44 -26.33 4.64
N ALA A 464 -5.45 -27.16 4.90
CA ALA A 464 -4.05 -26.82 4.75
C ALA A 464 -3.22 -27.99 4.20
N VAL A 465 -2.20 -27.66 3.42
CA VAL A 465 -1.23 -28.60 2.86
C VAL A 465 0.18 -28.09 3.11
N LEU A 466 1.06 -28.94 3.64
CA LEU A 466 2.47 -28.65 3.86
C LEU A 466 3.34 -29.67 3.14
N LEU A 467 4.18 -29.20 2.22
CA LEU A 467 5.31 -29.96 1.69
C LEU A 467 6.58 -29.54 2.45
N TYR A 468 7.14 -30.43 3.26
CA TYR A 468 8.26 -30.11 4.14
C TYR A 468 9.54 -30.87 3.77
N ALA A 469 10.51 -30.18 3.18
CA ALA A 469 11.77 -30.76 2.74
C ALA A 469 12.86 -30.70 3.83
N ASN A 470 13.44 -31.85 4.17
CA ASN A 470 14.54 -31.99 5.12
C ASN A 470 15.61 -32.98 4.64
N ARG A 471 16.71 -33.07 5.40
CA ARG A 471 17.73 -34.10 5.17
C ARG A 471 17.19 -35.48 5.54
N ASP A 472 16.63 -35.57 6.74
CA ASP A 472 16.14 -36.79 7.36
C ASP A 472 15.20 -36.42 8.53
N THR A 473 14.64 -37.43 9.18
CA THR A 473 13.72 -37.26 10.30
C THR A 473 14.37 -36.55 11.51
N GLU A 474 15.64 -36.84 11.82
CA GLU A 474 16.34 -36.29 12.98
C GLU A 474 16.56 -34.77 12.88
N HIS A 475 16.65 -34.25 11.66
CA HIS A 475 16.82 -32.83 11.38
C HIS A 475 15.51 -32.10 11.03
N THR A 476 14.37 -32.73 11.25
CA THR A 476 13.05 -32.12 11.01
C THR A 476 12.63 -31.27 12.21
N MET A 477 12.77 -29.95 12.11
CA MET A 477 12.35 -29.03 13.17
C MET A 477 10.83 -29.07 13.37
N PHE A 478 10.38 -28.94 14.62
CA PHE A 478 8.96 -28.94 15.01
C PHE A 478 8.18 -30.21 14.63
N ALA A 479 8.83 -31.37 14.48
CA ALA A 479 8.16 -32.62 14.13
C ALA A 479 6.99 -32.96 15.08
N ASP A 480 7.22 -32.92 16.40
CA ASP A 480 6.20 -33.25 17.40
C ASP A 480 5.04 -32.23 17.42
N GLU A 481 5.35 -30.95 17.19
CA GLU A 481 4.36 -29.88 17.14
C GLU A 481 3.51 -29.96 15.87
N LEU A 482 4.11 -30.32 14.73
CA LEU A 482 3.39 -30.63 13.49
C LEU A 482 2.51 -31.87 13.67
N ASP A 483 3.00 -32.93 14.31
CA ASP A 483 2.19 -34.12 14.59
C ASP A 483 1.00 -33.78 15.51
N ALA A 484 1.21 -32.91 16.51
CA ALA A 484 0.12 -32.40 17.36
C ALA A 484 -0.88 -31.53 16.58
N LEU A 485 -0.39 -30.68 15.67
CA LEU A 485 -1.23 -29.88 14.78
C LEU A 485 -2.09 -30.78 13.88
N VAL A 486 -1.50 -31.77 13.21
CA VAL A 486 -2.22 -32.75 12.37
C VAL A 486 -3.31 -33.45 13.17
N ARG A 487 -3.01 -33.95 14.38
CA ARG A 487 -3.99 -34.61 15.25
C ARG A 487 -5.17 -33.68 15.60
N ARG A 488 -4.91 -32.44 16.02
CA ARG A 488 -5.99 -31.49 16.39
C ARG A 488 -6.78 -30.96 15.19
N SER A 489 -6.20 -30.99 13.99
CA SER A 489 -6.86 -30.51 12.78
C SER A 489 -7.92 -31.46 12.21
N GLY A 490 -8.03 -32.69 12.72
CA GLY A 490 -9.12 -33.61 12.34
C GLY A 490 -9.16 -33.95 10.85
N GLY A 491 -7.99 -34.10 10.22
CA GLY A 491 -7.86 -34.42 8.78
C GLY A 491 -7.82 -33.20 7.84
N ARG A 492 -7.93 -31.97 8.35
CA ARG A 492 -7.84 -30.74 7.54
C ARG A 492 -6.43 -30.35 7.12
N LEU A 493 -5.40 -30.87 7.81
CA LEU A 493 -4.00 -30.63 7.49
C LEU A 493 -3.37 -31.89 6.90
N THR A 494 -2.80 -31.76 5.70
CA THR A 494 -1.97 -32.80 5.07
C THR A 494 -0.50 -32.38 5.12
N VAL A 495 0.37 -33.25 5.64
CA VAL A 495 1.83 -33.00 5.69
C VAL A 495 2.58 -34.07 4.91
N VAL A 496 3.33 -33.65 3.90
CA VAL A 496 4.22 -34.50 3.11
C VAL A 496 5.66 -34.12 3.38
N HIS A 497 6.41 -35.01 4.02
CA HIS A 497 7.84 -34.84 4.25
C HIS A 497 8.64 -35.34 3.05
N HIS A 498 9.60 -34.55 2.58
CA HIS A 498 10.59 -34.96 1.58
C HIS A 498 11.96 -35.09 2.25
N HIS A 499 12.52 -36.31 2.30
CA HIS A 499 13.81 -36.57 2.95
C HIS A 499 14.89 -36.90 1.92
N SER A 500 15.84 -35.99 1.77
CA SER A 500 16.90 -36.12 0.75
C SER A 500 17.99 -37.14 1.08
N ARG A 501 18.11 -37.58 2.33
CA ARG A 501 19.13 -38.53 2.82
C ARG A 501 18.54 -39.79 3.48
N SER A 502 17.22 -40.00 3.40
CA SER A 502 16.65 -41.28 3.81
C SER A 502 17.15 -42.37 2.86
N GLY A 503 17.81 -43.41 3.40
CA GLY A 503 18.18 -44.58 2.60
C GLY A 503 16.94 -45.15 1.89
N ALA A 504 17.13 -45.69 0.69
CA ALA A 504 16.09 -46.37 -0.08
C ALA A 504 15.66 -47.66 0.64
N ALA A 505 14.88 -47.53 1.70
CA ALA A 505 14.27 -48.64 2.41
C ALA A 505 12.94 -48.17 3.01
N GLY A 506 11.87 -48.41 2.24
CA GLY A 506 10.49 -48.28 2.68
C GLY A 506 9.88 -46.90 2.45
N SER A 507 8.96 -46.82 1.49
CA SER A 507 7.72 -46.08 1.74
C SER A 507 7.13 -46.66 3.02
N ALA A 508 7.49 -46.10 4.17
CA ALA A 508 6.69 -46.30 5.35
C ALA A 508 5.43 -45.46 5.11
N ASP A 509 4.39 -46.10 4.55
CA ASP A 509 3.03 -45.83 5.00
C ASP A 509 2.99 -46.22 6.48
N GLY A 510 3.61 -45.38 7.31
CA GLY A 510 3.41 -45.41 8.73
C GLY A 510 2.02 -44.85 8.93
N SER A 511 0.99 -45.68 8.77
CA SER A 511 -0.27 -45.44 9.45
C SER A 511 0.10 -45.36 10.93
N ALA A 512 0.26 -44.14 11.46
CA ALA A 512 0.23 -43.98 12.90
C ALA A 512 -1.10 -44.60 13.36
N PRO A 513 -1.16 -45.24 14.54
CA PRO A 513 -2.35 -45.97 15.00
C PRO A 513 -3.65 -45.14 15.14
N ASP A 514 -3.63 -43.86 14.74
CA ASP A 514 -4.61 -42.83 15.09
C ASP A 514 -5.07 -41.97 13.90
N GLY A 515 -4.80 -42.38 12.65
CA GLY A 515 -5.38 -41.72 11.46
C GLY A 515 -4.71 -40.42 11.01
N THR A 516 -3.43 -40.19 11.33
CA THR A 516 -2.67 -39.03 10.85
C THR A 516 -2.13 -39.23 9.42
N THR A 517 -2.48 -38.34 8.49
CA THR A 517 -1.94 -38.31 7.12
C THR A 517 -0.53 -37.71 7.10
N ARG A 518 0.47 -38.51 7.48
CA ARG A 518 1.89 -38.17 7.34
C ARG A 518 2.51 -39.03 6.25
N THR A 519 2.87 -38.41 5.14
CA THR A 519 3.54 -39.12 4.04
C THR A 519 5.02 -38.75 4.03
N VAL A 520 5.91 -39.74 4.10
CA VAL A 520 7.35 -39.51 3.93
C VAL A 520 7.76 -40.00 2.55
N VAL A 521 8.21 -39.08 1.71
CA VAL A 521 8.68 -39.34 0.35
C VAL A 521 10.21 -39.26 0.34
N PRO A 522 10.92 -40.32 -0.10
CA PRO A 522 12.35 -40.27 -0.24
C PRO A 522 12.74 -39.40 -1.44
N GLY A 523 13.79 -38.59 -1.28
CA GLY A 523 14.33 -37.72 -2.33
C GLY A 523 14.15 -36.25 -2.04
N ARG A 524 14.71 -35.42 -2.94
CA ARG A 524 14.58 -33.97 -2.90
C ARG A 524 13.23 -33.56 -3.51
N LEU A 525 12.61 -32.54 -2.94
CA LEU A 525 11.47 -31.86 -3.56
C LEU A 525 11.99 -30.93 -4.66
N GLY A 526 11.90 -31.38 -5.92
CA GLY A 526 12.16 -30.58 -7.12
C GLY A 526 10.91 -30.43 -7.98
N ALA A 527 11.04 -29.83 -9.16
CA ALA A 527 9.93 -29.45 -10.04
C ALA A 527 8.98 -30.62 -10.36
N ASP A 528 9.52 -31.76 -10.80
CA ASP A 528 8.71 -32.92 -11.22
C ASP A 528 7.85 -33.45 -10.07
N ARG A 529 8.45 -33.61 -8.89
CA ARG A 529 7.75 -34.08 -7.69
C ARG A 529 6.73 -33.07 -7.20
N PHE A 530 7.05 -31.79 -7.31
CA PHE A 530 6.12 -30.74 -6.93
C PHE A 530 4.91 -30.70 -7.86
N ALA A 531 5.11 -30.81 -9.17
CA ALA A 531 4.03 -30.94 -10.15
C ALA A 531 3.14 -32.17 -9.88
N GLU A 532 3.73 -33.31 -9.51
CA GLU A 532 2.98 -34.50 -9.06
C GLU A 532 2.08 -34.19 -7.85
N HIS A 533 2.61 -33.47 -6.85
CA HIS A 533 1.83 -33.03 -5.68
C HIS A 533 0.69 -32.07 -6.04
N LEU A 534 0.88 -31.18 -7.02
CA LEU A 534 -0.20 -30.29 -7.49
C LEU A 534 -1.39 -31.05 -8.07
N THR A 535 -1.17 -32.25 -8.63
CA THR A 535 -2.25 -33.08 -9.19
C THR A 535 -2.90 -34.03 -8.18
N THR A 536 -2.25 -34.29 -7.05
CA THR A 536 -2.66 -35.34 -6.09
C THR A 536 -3.15 -34.77 -4.76
N LEU A 537 -2.79 -33.54 -4.43
CA LEU A 537 -3.20 -32.87 -3.20
C LEU A 537 -4.33 -31.86 -3.47
N PRO A 538 -5.18 -31.55 -2.48
CA PRO A 538 -6.30 -30.64 -2.66
C PRO A 538 -5.84 -29.17 -2.67
N VAL A 539 -5.18 -28.73 -3.74
CA VAL A 539 -4.56 -27.39 -3.87
C VAL A 539 -5.04 -26.58 -5.08
N ASP A 540 -6.19 -26.94 -5.67
CA ASP A 540 -6.75 -26.29 -6.88
C ASP A 540 -7.05 -24.78 -6.69
N ASP A 541 -7.49 -24.36 -5.49
CA ASP A 541 -7.65 -22.95 -5.11
C ASP A 541 -6.94 -22.69 -3.77
N ALA A 542 -5.64 -22.39 -3.87
CA ALA A 542 -4.77 -22.21 -2.71
C ALA A 542 -3.97 -20.90 -2.71
N ASP A 543 -3.79 -20.35 -1.50
CA ASP A 543 -2.76 -19.35 -1.21
C ASP A 543 -1.46 -20.08 -0.86
N TRP A 544 -0.37 -19.73 -1.53
CA TRP A 544 0.92 -20.42 -1.44
C TRP A 544 1.94 -19.66 -0.58
N PHE A 545 2.51 -20.33 0.43
CA PHE A 545 3.55 -19.79 1.31
C PHE A 545 4.84 -20.60 1.21
N LEU A 546 5.87 -20.03 0.58
CA LEU A 546 7.13 -20.72 0.28
C LEU A 546 8.28 -20.12 1.10
N CYS A 547 8.95 -20.95 1.91
CA CYS A 547 10.11 -20.53 2.69
C CYS A 547 11.22 -21.59 2.69
N GLY A 548 12.38 -21.25 2.13
CA GLY A 548 13.46 -22.19 1.87
C GLY A 548 14.63 -21.61 1.07
N PRO A 549 15.58 -22.44 0.63
CA PRO A 549 16.71 -22.02 -0.21
C PRO A 549 16.23 -21.39 -1.53
N PRO A 550 16.81 -20.25 -1.96
CA PRO A 550 16.35 -19.55 -3.17
C PRO A 550 16.28 -20.41 -4.44
N PRO A 551 17.30 -21.23 -4.78
CA PRO A 551 17.25 -22.05 -6.00
C PRO A 551 16.07 -23.02 -6.03
N MET A 552 15.70 -23.56 -4.86
CA MET A 552 14.53 -24.43 -4.74
C MET A 552 13.25 -23.62 -4.94
N LEU A 553 13.10 -22.47 -4.27
CA LEU A 553 11.88 -21.68 -4.38
C LEU A 553 11.64 -21.18 -5.80
N ASP A 554 12.69 -20.73 -6.51
CA ASP A 554 12.57 -20.26 -7.89
C ASP A 554 12.10 -21.37 -8.83
N GLU A 555 12.64 -22.58 -8.67
CA GLU A 555 12.19 -23.78 -9.40
C GLU A 555 10.70 -24.06 -9.16
N LEU A 556 10.26 -24.07 -7.90
CA LEU A 556 8.87 -24.36 -7.55
C LEU A 556 7.89 -23.27 -8.00
N VAL A 557 8.29 -22.01 -7.97
CA VAL A 557 7.49 -20.88 -8.48
C VAL A 557 7.27 -21.01 -9.98
N GLY A 558 8.28 -21.42 -10.75
CA GLY A 558 8.13 -21.70 -12.18
C GLY A 558 7.09 -22.79 -12.45
N VAL A 559 7.00 -23.80 -11.58
CA VAL A 559 5.94 -24.83 -11.67
C VAL A 559 4.57 -24.24 -11.36
N LEU A 560 4.44 -23.42 -10.32
CA LEU A 560 3.16 -22.76 -9.98
C LEU A 560 2.65 -21.87 -11.12
N ASP A 561 3.54 -21.10 -11.75
CA ASP A 561 3.22 -20.25 -12.90
C ASP A 561 2.75 -21.09 -14.09
N ALA A 562 3.44 -22.20 -14.40
CA ALA A 562 3.04 -23.13 -15.44
C ALA A 562 1.67 -23.79 -15.18
N HIS A 563 1.24 -23.88 -13.91
CA HIS A 563 -0.08 -24.38 -13.51
C HIS A 563 -1.14 -23.27 -13.34
N GLY A 564 -0.81 -22.04 -13.74
CA GLY A 564 -1.76 -20.92 -13.77
C GLY A 564 -2.04 -20.26 -12.42
N VAL A 565 -1.20 -20.48 -11.41
CA VAL A 565 -1.32 -19.78 -10.11
C VAL A 565 -0.84 -18.35 -10.29
N THR A 566 -1.70 -17.39 -9.94
CA THR A 566 -1.38 -15.97 -10.13
C THR A 566 -0.34 -15.47 -9.12
N PRO A 567 0.57 -14.54 -9.49
CA PRO A 567 1.66 -14.10 -8.61
C PRO A 567 1.21 -13.50 -7.28
N ASP A 568 0.03 -12.89 -7.21
CA ASP A 568 -0.55 -12.33 -5.99
C ASP A 568 -0.92 -13.40 -4.94
N ARG A 569 -1.00 -14.67 -5.34
CA ARG A 569 -1.27 -15.82 -4.49
C ARG A 569 -0.02 -16.56 -4.04
N VAL A 570 1.17 -16.12 -4.45
CA VAL A 570 2.44 -16.77 -4.14
C VAL A 570 3.29 -15.85 -3.26
N HIS A 571 3.41 -16.22 -1.99
CA HIS A 571 4.20 -15.52 -0.99
C HIS A 571 5.53 -16.24 -0.77
N ARG A 572 6.62 -15.49 -0.69
CA ARG A 572 7.98 -16.03 -0.55
C ARG A 572 8.75 -15.34 0.58
N GLU A 573 9.54 -16.12 1.32
CA GLU A 573 10.49 -15.59 2.32
C GLU A 573 11.82 -16.36 2.25
N PHE A 574 12.93 -15.62 2.36
CA PHE A 574 14.30 -16.15 2.25
C PHE A 574 15.06 -15.94 3.56
N PHE A 575 15.78 -16.97 4.03
CA PHE A 575 16.59 -16.90 5.27
C PHE A 575 18.09 -16.82 5.04
N VAL A 576 18.54 -17.28 3.88
CA VAL A 576 19.93 -17.27 3.49
C VAL A 576 20.01 -16.51 2.18
N ALA A 577 20.76 -15.42 2.22
CA ALA A 577 21.18 -14.72 1.02
C ALA A 577 22.17 -15.68 0.34
N PRO A 578 21.92 -16.15 -0.89
CA PRO A 578 22.80 -17.12 -1.54
C PRO A 578 24.20 -16.52 -1.60
N SER A 579 25.21 -17.27 -1.20
CA SER A 579 26.60 -16.91 -1.46
C SER A 579 26.83 -17.04 -2.96
N GLY A 580 26.57 -15.97 -3.70
CA GLY A 580 27.10 -15.80 -5.04
C GLY A 580 28.61 -15.74 -4.93
N ASP A 581 29.29 -16.79 -5.39
CA ASP A 581 30.68 -16.68 -5.80
C ASP A 581 30.64 -15.92 -7.12
N ASP A 582 30.79 -14.60 -7.06
CA ASP A 582 30.95 -13.79 -8.25
C ASP A 582 32.34 -14.09 -8.82
N GLY A 583 32.38 -15.06 -9.73
CA GLY A 583 33.54 -15.39 -10.56
C GLY A 583 33.95 -14.28 -11.54
N ASP A 584 33.36 -13.09 -11.43
CA ASP A 584 33.72 -11.89 -12.17
C ASP A 584 34.13 -10.77 -11.20
N ALA A 585 35.19 -10.04 -11.55
CA ALA A 585 35.69 -8.93 -10.73
C ALA A 585 34.60 -7.87 -10.53
N VAL A 586 33.97 -7.85 -9.35
CA VAL A 586 32.98 -6.85 -8.95
C VAL A 586 33.56 -5.45 -9.19
N PRO A 587 32.91 -4.56 -9.98
CA PRO A 587 33.48 -3.29 -10.43
C PRO A 587 33.46 -2.22 -9.33
N THR A 588 34.02 -2.54 -8.17
CA THR A 588 34.09 -1.66 -7.00
C THR A 588 35.39 -0.87 -6.99
N ARG A 589 35.37 0.32 -6.38
CA ARG A 589 36.57 1.14 -6.23
C ARG A 589 36.52 1.96 -4.94
N PRO A 590 37.67 2.40 -4.40
CA PRO A 590 37.68 3.39 -3.33
C PRO A 590 36.94 4.66 -3.77
N ALA A 591 36.14 5.23 -2.86
CA ALA A 591 35.29 6.38 -3.16
C ALA A 591 35.17 7.30 -1.96
N VAL A 592 34.94 8.59 -2.21
CA VAL A 592 34.43 9.52 -1.19
C VAL A 592 32.94 9.25 -1.03
N VAL A 593 32.52 8.92 0.19
CA VAL A 593 31.14 8.59 0.50
C VAL A 593 30.56 9.66 1.41
N THR A 594 29.50 10.30 0.93
CA THR A 594 28.72 11.25 1.72
C THR A 594 27.48 10.56 2.23
N VAL A 595 27.33 10.44 3.55
CA VAL A 595 26.22 9.76 4.21
C VAL A 595 25.32 10.80 4.86
N ARG A 596 24.04 10.84 4.45
CA ARG A 596 23.00 11.67 5.06
C ARG A 596 22.12 10.84 5.96
N ARG A 597 22.00 11.22 7.22
CA ARG A 597 21.07 10.62 8.19
C ARG A 597 20.73 11.60 9.32
N GLY A 598 19.46 11.65 9.69
CA GLY A 598 18.96 12.52 10.76
C GLY A 598 19.17 14.00 10.46
N GLY A 599 19.20 14.39 9.18
CA GLY A 599 19.53 15.73 8.73
C GLY A 599 21.01 16.14 8.95
N ARG A 600 21.91 15.18 9.24
CA ARG A 600 23.35 15.40 9.30
C ARG A 600 24.02 14.76 8.10
N GLU A 601 25.03 15.43 7.56
CA GLU A 601 25.86 14.94 6.47
C GLU A 601 27.24 14.59 7.01
N THR A 602 27.68 13.36 6.78
CA THR A 602 28.99 12.85 7.19
C THR A 602 29.76 12.40 5.97
N VAL A 603 30.90 13.03 5.70
CA VAL A 603 31.79 12.66 4.61
C VAL A 603 32.85 11.70 5.13
N THR A 604 32.98 10.55 4.49
CA THR A 604 33.94 9.50 4.82
C THR A 604 34.52 8.90 3.54
N ARG A 605 35.43 7.94 3.67
CA ARG A 605 36.07 7.28 2.53
C ARG A 605 35.87 5.78 2.59
N SER A 606 35.25 5.22 1.57
CA SER A 606 35.18 3.76 1.40
C SER A 606 36.48 3.24 0.80
N ARG A 607 36.93 2.07 1.26
CA ARG A 607 38.03 1.31 0.67
C ARG A 607 37.63 0.59 -0.63
N GLY A 608 36.35 0.66 -1.02
CA GLY A 608 35.77 -0.08 -2.15
C GLY A 608 35.38 -1.52 -1.82
N THR A 609 36.12 -2.17 -0.91
CA THR A 609 35.84 -3.54 -0.44
C THR A 609 34.75 -3.61 0.63
N ALA A 610 34.65 -2.59 1.48
CA ALA A 610 33.63 -2.48 2.53
C ALA A 610 32.29 -2.04 1.94
N SER A 611 31.19 -2.56 2.49
CA SER A 611 29.84 -2.10 2.18
C SER A 611 29.65 -0.63 2.57
N LEU A 612 28.67 0.03 1.98
CA LEU A 612 28.32 1.40 2.32
C LEU A 612 27.75 1.52 3.75
N LEU A 613 27.13 0.46 4.26
CA LEU A 613 26.73 0.38 5.67
C LEU A 613 27.96 0.37 6.59
N GLU A 614 28.93 -0.51 6.35
CA GLU A 614 30.17 -0.56 7.15
C GLU A 614 30.91 0.77 7.11
N THR A 615 31.02 1.36 5.91
CA THR A 615 31.64 2.69 5.71
C THR A 615 30.93 3.78 6.54
N ALA A 616 29.60 3.74 6.63
CA ALA A 616 28.83 4.67 7.46
C ALA A 616 29.04 4.43 8.96
N LEU A 617 29.01 3.17 9.40
CA LEU A 617 29.20 2.80 10.81
C LEU A 617 30.62 3.12 11.31
N GLU A 618 31.66 2.86 10.50
CA GLU A 618 33.06 3.24 10.80
C GLU A 618 33.21 4.76 10.96
N ALA A 619 32.42 5.55 10.23
CA ALA A 619 32.38 7.00 10.33
C ALA A 619 31.58 7.53 11.52
N GLY A 620 31.06 6.65 12.39
CA GLY A 620 30.24 7.01 13.54
C GLY A 620 28.83 7.47 13.16
N VAL A 621 28.40 7.26 11.92
CA VAL A 621 27.00 7.43 11.53
C VAL A 621 26.24 6.28 12.17
N GLU A 622 25.35 6.59 13.11
CA GLU A 622 24.29 5.65 13.43
C GLU A 622 23.60 5.41 12.10
N ALA A 623 23.70 4.24 11.46
CA ALA A 623 22.96 3.86 10.23
C ALA A 623 21.92 2.77 10.58
N PRO A 624 20.70 2.77 10.00
CA PRO A 624 19.69 1.78 10.34
C PRO A 624 20.07 0.46 9.67
N TYR A 625 20.17 -0.63 10.43
CA TYR A 625 20.39 -1.96 9.87
C TYR A 625 19.98 -3.04 10.88
N LEU A 626 19.60 -4.22 10.36
CA LEU A 626 19.28 -5.40 11.17
C LEU A 626 20.02 -6.65 10.68
N CYS A 627 19.73 -7.14 9.47
CA CYS A 627 20.29 -8.41 8.99
C CYS A 627 21.71 -8.32 8.40
N ALA A 628 22.06 -7.16 7.84
CA ALA A 628 23.27 -6.93 7.04
C ALA A 628 23.49 -7.88 5.84
N GLY A 629 22.47 -8.65 5.44
CA GLY A 629 22.53 -9.67 4.38
C GLY A 629 21.56 -9.44 3.21
N GLY A 630 21.01 -8.23 3.05
CA GLY A 630 20.17 -7.91 1.89
C GLY A 630 18.72 -8.41 1.92
N ILE A 631 18.23 -8.91 3.06
CA ILE A 631 16.90 -9.55 3.18
C ILE A 631 15.89 -8.71 3.98
N CYS A 632 16.31 -8.00 5.02
CA CYS A 632 15.37 -7.31 5.92
C CYS A 632 14.92 -5.91 5.47
N GLY A 633 15.59 -5.31 4.48
CA GLY A 633 15.29 -3.96 3.99
C GLY A 633 15.63 -2.79 4.92
N THR A 634 15.91 -3.01 6.20
CA THR A 634 16.14 -1.92 7.18
C THR A 634 17.28 -0.95 6.84
N CYS A 635 18.30 -1.41 6.11
CA CYS A 635 19.40 -0.56 5.66
C CYS A 635 19.13 0.11 4.30
N ARG A 636 17.86 0.19 3.89
CA ARG A 636 17.46 0.90 2.69
C ARG A 636 17.93 2.35 2.78
N ALA A 637 18.59 2.81 1.72
CA ALA A 637 18.97 4.19 1.51
C ALA A 637 18.78 4.55 0.04
N GLN A 638 18.76 5.83 -0.27
CA GLN A 638 18.69 6.33 -1.63
C GLN A 638 20.10 6.74 -2.11
N VAL A 639 20.50 6.33 -3.31
CA VAL A 639 21.64 6.96 -3.99
C VAL A 639 21.19 8.32 -4.53
N VAL A 640 21.83 9.39 -4.04
CA VAL A 640 21.57 10.78 -4.46
C VAL A 640 22.51 11.17 -5.60
N THR A 641 23.78 10.78 -5.51
CA THR A 641 24.78 10.96 -6.56
C THR A 641 25.73 9.77 -6.61
N GLY A 642 26.34 9.54 -7.77
CA GLY A 642 27.23 8.40 -8.00
C GLY A 642 26.48 7.11 -8.35
N ALA A 643 27.21 6.00 -8.39
CA ALA A 643 26.65 4.68 -8.64
C ALA A 643 27.26 3.64 -7.71
N VAL A 644 26.49 2.58 -7.48
CA VAL A 644 26.87 1.47 -6.61
C VAL A 644 26.58 0.16 -7.30
N HIS A 645 27.31 -0.87 -6.90
CA HIS A 645 26.98 -2.25 -7.21
C HIS A 645 26.39 -2.87 -5.96
N MET A 646 25.15 -3.34 -6.06
CA MET A 646 24.46 -4.03 -4.97
C MET A 646 24.63 -5.53 -5.18
N GLN A 647 25.41 -6.16 -4.31
CA GLN A 647 25.78 -7.58 -4.41
C GLN A 647 24.55 -8.48 -4.37
N GLN A 648 23.58 -8.17 -3.50
CA GLN A 648 22.36 -8.95 -3.34
C GLN A 648 21.17 -8.06 -2.96
N ASN A 649 19.99 -8.42 -3.47
CA ASN A 649 18.75 -7.72 -3.16
C ASN A 649 17.57 -8.70 -3.08
N TYR A 650 17.08 -8.93 -1.86
CA TYR A 650 15.88 -9.73 -1.59
C TYR A 650 14.80 -8.93 -0.87
N ALA A 651 15.03 -7.63 -0.66
CA ALA A 651 14.16 -6.76 0.13
C ALA A 651 13.53 -5.63 -0.69
N LEU A 652 14.23 -5.14 -1.73
CA LEU A 652 13.74 -4.08 -2.61
C LEU A 652 13.18 -4.69 -3.88
N THR A 653 12.10 -4.11 -4.38
CA THR A 653 11.55 -4.42 -5.70
C THR A 653 12.45 -3.86 -6.82
N ASP A 654 12.32 -4.40 -8.04
CA ASP A 654 13.06 -3.91 -9.20
C ASP A 654 12.79 -2.42 -9.47
N ASP A 655 11.55 -1.96 -9.23
CA ASP A 655 11.17 -0.55 -9.37
C ASP A 655 11.88 0.33 -8.35
N GLU A 656 12.00 -0.12 -7.09
CA GLU A 656 12.73 0.62 -6.06
C GLU A 656 14.22 0.76 -6.42
N VAL A 657 14.84 -0.32 -6.90
CA VAL A 657 16.24 -0.31 -7.35
C VAL A 657 16.42 0.60 -8.57
N ALA A 658 15.52 0.53 -9.55
CA ALA A 658 15.52 1.41 -10.71
C ALA A 658 15.37 2.90 -10.33
N CYS A 659 14.65 3.18 -9.23
CA CYS A 659 14.53 4.53 -8.67
C CYS A 659 15.74 4.94 -7.81
N GLY A 660 16.78 4.10 -7.70
CA GLY A 660 18.01 4.39 -6.98
C GLY A 660 18.01 4.01 -5.49
N ALA A 661 16.99 3.28 -5.02
CA ALA A 661 17.01 2.69 -3.69
C ALA A 661 18.03 1.54 -3.64
N ILE A 662 18.76 1.45 -2.54
CA ILE A 662 19.82 0.48 -2.34
C ILE A 662 19.78 -0.10 -0.94
N LEU A 663 20.28 -1.32 -0.77
CA LEU A 663 20.54 -1.90 0.54
C LEU A 663 21.99 -1.63 0.88
N THR A 664 22.26 -0.64 1.74
CA THR A 664 23.65 -0.19 2.01
C THR A 664 24.55 -1.30 2.57
N CYS A 665 23.98 -2.33 3.21
CA CYS A 665 24.72 -3.51 3.65
C CYS A 665 25.22 -4.42 2.52
N GLN A 666 24.63 -4.33 1.33
CA GLN A 666 25.01 -5.09 0.14
C GLN A 666 25.58 -4.20 -0.96
N SER A 667 25.59 -2.88 -0.79
CA SER A 667 26.05 -1.94 -1.81
C SER A 667 27.51 -1.54 -1.60
N ARG A 668 28.27 -1.51 -2.70
CA ARG A 668 29.66 -0.99 -2.77
C ARG A 668 29.77 0.05 -3.89
N PRO A 669 30.58 1.10 -3.72
CA PRO A 669 30.67 2.19 -4.70
C PRO A 669 31.37 1.74 -5.99
N THR A 670 30.85 2.21 -7.14
CA THR A 670 31.43 1.99 -8.47
C THR A 670 31.96 3.29 -9.11
N THR A 671 31.63 4.45 -8.54
CA THR A 671 32.13 5.79 -8.90
C THR A 671 33.07 6.35 -7.83
N ASP A 672 33.87 7.37 -8.19
CA ASP A 672 34.81 8.03 -7.27
C ASP A 672 34.13 8.78 -6.11
N GLU A 673 32.88 9.20 -6.32
CA GLU A 673 32.05 9.85 -5.31
C GLU A 673 30.66 9.21 -5.31
N VAL A 674 30.13 8.95 -4.12
CA VAL A 674 28.76 8.45 -3.92
C VAL A 674 28.13 9.19 -2.74
N THR A 675 26.93 9.72 -2.93
CA THR A 675 26.11 10.24 -1.83
C THR A 675 24.94 9.30 -1.58
N ILE A 676 24.81 8.83 -0.34
CA ILE A 676 23.68 8.01 0.12
C ILE A 676 22.88 8.75 1.18
N ASP A 677 21.57 8.58 1.14
CA ASP A 677 20.64 9.24 2.05
C ASP A 677 19.69 8.23 2.69
N TYR A 678 19.81 8.05 4.01
CA TYR A 678 18.95 7.18 4.80
C TYR A 678 17.62 7.84 5.18
N ASP A 679 17.46 9.14 4.95
CA ASP A 679 16.25 9.89 5.30
C ASP A 679 15.22 9.91 4.13
N ARG A 680 15.51 9.20 3.03
CA ARG A 680 14.75 9.26 1.75
C ARG A 680 13.82 8.10 1.43
#